data_AF-A0A954G843-F1
#
_entry.id   AF-A0A954G843-F1
#
_cell.length_a   1.000
_cell.length_b   1.000
_cell.length_c   1.000
_cell.angle_alpha   90.00
_cell.angle_beta   90.00
_cell.angle_gamma   90.00
#
_symmetry.space_group_name_H-M   'P 1'
#
loop_
_entity.id
_entity.type
_entity.pdbx_description
1 polymer ?
#
loop_
_entity_poly.entity_id
_entity_poly.type
_entity_poly.pdbx_seq_one_letter_code
_entity_poly.pdbx_strand_id
1 'polypeptide(L)'
;MTIGPILPGRLPSTMLSDRLKVSLNDNALELARLQQQVSTGQQYSLASESPGAALRTILMQSALERQQQYQSNINTSLSMLTMSETALSSVGDALNSAKAISLSGVGSTVTSTERVALADQIASLRTQVLNAGNTTFRGQYLFSGSQTDVAPFEELANGLVVYHGDDHQIQSYINTQTLLPNNFDGISAFAASSPEVGSDINPALTLQTRISDLNGGRGVKLGSISVTLDNGAPQTQIVNLSGVETVQDLKTVLENAFAGGPLTLTVDIDPASENGLRLTPSAGTVAVSNVTGSTLATDLGIASAAVAQVNGGDLDPGITLQTTLASLNGGTGIGPTAGTGLVINNGGQTHTVDLSTATTIEDVFNLIRTADPNLNLGINDARNGLAISSRISGADFSIGENNGGTNAAGLGIATFSASTPLSELNYGRGVDVDSGQTLQIIRRDGTTVNLDMSGTKTVQDVIDRINDFEVFDGTTPLADLNLGQGVPVGATTLDITRRDGSVVNVSLAGDATVQDVLDSINAVDPGNLVASIDPNTNAFQITDNSGTGPLSIASNAVSDALGLAVTEGGTDNSVPLQGNFVPIKLQVTLNTTGNGLTIYDASGTGPLEIPANEIAYSLGIDGVESGNDPLVGLVGDEPNPKESTGVISLLSRLENALRNG
;
A
#
# COMPACT_ATOMS: atom_id res chain seq x y z
N MET A 1 -21.54 76.02 -32.57
CA MET A 1 -21.98 76.98 -33.61
C MET A 1 -20.73 77.49 -34.30
N THR A 2 -20.48 77.05 -35.53
CA THR A 2 -19.43 77.62 -36.40
C THR A 2 -20.07 77.95 -37.73
N ILE A 3 -20.42 79.22 -37.89
CA ILE A 3 -20.92 79.78 -39.15
C ILE A 3 -19.72 79.87 -40.10
N GLY A 4 -19.71 79.01 -41.12
CA GLY A 4 -18.72 79.05 -42.20
C GLY A 4 -18.96 80.23 -43.15
N PRO A 5 -17.92 80.70 -43.87
CA PRO A 5 -17.98 81.95 -44.63
C PRO A 5 -18.93 81.85 -45.83
N ILE A 6 -19.68 82.93 -46.08
CA ILE A 6 -20.48 83.13 -47.29
C ILE A 6 -19.50 83.31 -48.47
N LEU A 7 -19.54 82.39 -49.45
CA LEU A 7 -18.77 82.52 -50.69
C LEU A 7 -19.49 83.48 -51.67
N PRO A 8 -18.80 84.50 -52.23
CA PRO A 8 -19.35 85.43 -53.21
C PRO A 8 -19.17 84.90 -54.65
N GLY A 9 -20.09 85.24 -55.54
CA GLY A 9 -19.87 85.20 -56.99
C GLY A 9 -20.04 83.83 -57.68
N ARG A 10 -20.45 83.87 -58.94
CA ARG A 10 -20.73 82.71 -59.82
C ARG A 10 -19.60 81.67 -59.77
N LEU A 11 -19.94 80.42 -59.45
CA LEU A 11 -19.07 79.26 -59.65
C LEU A 11 -18.85 79.05 -61.18
N PRO A 12 -17.60 78.88 -61.66
CA PRO A 12 -17.31 78.50 -63.03
C PRO A 12 -18.03 77.20 -63.43
N SER A 13 -18.51 77.09 -64.68
CA SER A 13 -19.24 75.90 -65.18
C SER A 13 -18.43 74.60 -65.11
N THR A 14 -17.11 74.70 -65.15
CA THR A 14 -16.17 73.59 -64.93
C THR A 14 -16.24 73.06 -63.50
N MET A 15 -16.19 73.94 -62.49
CA MET A 15 -16.34 73.54 -61.08
C MET A 15 -17.73 72.94 -60.77
N LEU A 16 -18.78 73.43 -61.43
CA LEU A 16 -20.13 72.88 -61.26
C LEU A 16 -20.25 71.46 -61.87
N SER A 17 -19.64 71.26 -63.04
CA SER A 17 -19.58 69.97 -63.73
C SER A 17 -18.70 68.96 -62.97
N ASP A 18 -17.59 69.42 -62.41
CA ASP A 18 -16.70 68.58 -61.59
C ASP A 18 -17.36 68.18 -60.28
N ARG A 19 -18.08 69.08 -59.60
CA ARG A 19 -18.90 68.74 -58.43
C ARG A 19 -20.02 67.74 -58.76
N LEU A 20 -20.66 67.89 -59.92
CA LEU A 20 -21.69 66.95 -60.37
C LEU A 20 -21.09 65.57 -60.67
N LYS A 21 -19.93 65.50 -61.32
CA LYS A 21 -19.21 64.23 -61.55
C LYS A 21 -18.80 63.56 -60.24
N VAL A 22 -18.28 64.32 -59.28
CA VAL A 22 -17.97 63.81 -57.93
C VAL A 22 -19.24 63.25 -57.28
N SER A 23 -20.34 64.01 -57.28
CA SER A 23 -21.61 63.55 -56.70
C SER A 23 -22.21 62.33 -57.41
N LEU A 24 -22.10 62.24 -58.74
CA LEU A 24 -22.55 61.06 -59.50
C LEU A 24 -21.68 59.82 -59.21
N ASN A 25 -20.36 60.00 -59.09
CA ASN A 25 -19.46 58.92 -58.70
C ASN A 25 -19.71 58.46 -57.26
N ASP A 26 -19.98 59.40 -56.34
CA ASP A 26 -20.34 59.09 -54.95
C ASP A 26 -21.66 58.31 -54.88
N ASN A 27 -22.69 58.74 -55.60
CA ASN A 27 -23.98 58.04 -55.68
C ASN A 27 -23.86 56.65 -56.33
N ALA A 28 -23.03 56.50 -57.38
CA ALA A 28 -22.79 55.21 -58.01
C ALA A 28 -22.06 54.24 -57.06
N LEU A 29 -21.11 54.73 -56.25
CA LEU A 29 -20.41 53.95 -55.24
C LEU A 29 -21.35 53.54 -54.09
N GLU A 30 -22.21 54.46 -53.64
CA GLU A 30 -23.22 54.17 -52.62
C GLU A 30 -24.24 53.15 -53.09
N LEU A 31 -24.74 53.27 -54.32
CA LEU A 31 -25.65 52.30 -54.93
C LEU A 31 -24.99 50.92 -55.05
N ALA A 32 -23.73 50.84 -55.50
CA ALA A 32 -23.00 49.57 -55.58
C ALA A 32 -22.83 48.91 -54.21
N ARG A 33 -22.53 49.70 -53.16
CA ARG A 33 -22.46 49.20 -51.78
C ARG A 33 -23.81 48.70 -51.29
N LEU A 34 -24.89 49.45 -51.49
CA LEU A 34 -26.24 49.01 -51.09
C LEU A 34 -26.68 47.75 -51.84
N GLN A 35 -26.37 47.66 -53.14
CA GLN A 35 -26.62 46.43 -53.92
C GLN A 35 -25.84 45.24 -53.37
N GLN A 36 -24.58 45.44 -52.98
CA GLN A 36 -23.78 44.39 -52.34
C GLN A 36 -24.37 43.98 -50.97
N GLN A 37 -24.75 44.95 -50.12
CA GLN A 37 -25.40 44.66 -48.83
C GLN A 37 -26.74 43.92 -49.00
N VAL A 38 -27.53 44.27 -50.01
CA VAL A 38 -28.77 43.56 -50.35
C VAL A 38 -28.49 42.14 -50.85
N SER A 39 -27.43 41.96 -51.65
CA SER A 39 -27.05 40.65 -52.18
C SER A 39 -26.47 39.71 -51.12
N THR A 40 -25.67 40.23 -50.19
CA THR A 40 -25.00 39.41 -49.15
C THR A 40 -25.79 39.34 -47.85
N GLY A 41 -26.73 40.27 -47.63
CA GLY A 41 -27.42 40.46 -46.35
C GLY A 41 -26.51 41.01 -45.24
N GLN A 42 -25.26 41.37 -45.54
CA GLN A 42 -24.28 41.84 -44.56
C GLN A 42 -24.13 43.36 -44.64
N GLN A 43 -24.26 44.05 -43.51
CA GLN A 43 -24.12 45.52 -43.43
C GLN A 43 -22.67 45.99 -43.73
N TYR A 44 -21.67 45.17 -43.41
CA TYR A 44 -20.25 45.45 -43.68
C TYR A 44 -19.61 44.20 -44.29
N SER A 45 -18.84 44.37 -45.36
CA SER A 45 -18.15 43.26 -46.05
C SER A 45 -16.66 43.22 -45.73
N LEU A 46 -16.06 44.34 -45.30
CA LEU A 46 -14.64 44.45 -44.97
C LEU A 46 -14.43 44.94 -43.55
N ALA A 47 -13.40 44.44 -42.87
CA ALA A 47 -13.05 44.88 -41.52
C ALA A 47 -12.64 46.37 -41.45
N SER A 48 -12.18 46.94 -42.57
CA SER A 48 -11.84 48.35 -42.70
C SER A 48 -13.05 49.28 -42.74
N GLU A 49 -14.25 48.78 -43.08
CA GLU A 49 -15.48 49.59 -43.15
C GLU A 49 -16.04 49.94 -41.76
N SER A 50 -15.83 49.05 -40.78
CA SER A 50 -16.13 49.32 -39.37
C SER A 50 -15.31 48.40 -38.46
N PRO A 51 -14.12 48.84 -38.01
CA PRO A 51 -13.24 48.02 -37.18
C PRO A 51 -13.90 47.52 -35.88
N GLY A 52 -14.74 48.35 -35.23
CA GLY A 52 -15.44 47.98 -34.00
C GLY A 52 -16.53 46.93 -34.21
N ALA A 53 -17.32 47.04 -35.28
CA ALA A 53 -18.34 46.05 -35.63
C ALA A 53 -17.70 44.74 -36.12
N ALA A 54 -16.60 44.83 -36.88
CA ALA A 54 -15.83 43.69 -37.36
C ALA A 54 -15.23 42.90 -36.19
N LEU A 55 -14.57 43.55 -35.22
CA LEU A 55 -14.04 42.87 -34.02
C LEU A 55 -15.13 42.13 -33.25
N ARG A 56 -16.28 42.78 -33.01
CA ARG A 56 -17.42 42.15 -32.32
C ARG A 56 -17.97 40.95 -33.11
N THR A 57 -18.07 41.07 -34.43
CA THR A 57 -18.54 39.99 -35.31
C THR A 57 -17.59 38.80 -35.26
N ILE A 58 -16.27 39.03 -35.33
CA ILE A 58 -15.25 37.97 -35.24
C ILE A 58 -15.33 37.26 -33.88
N LEU A 59 -15.45 38.01 -32.78
CA LEU A 59 -15.60 37.42 -31.45
C LEU A 59 -16.89 36.59 -31.33
N MET A 60 -18.00 37.06 -31.91
CA MET A 60 -19.26 36.33 -31.93
C MET A 60 -19.19 35.08 -32.83
N GLN A 61 -18.53 35.15 -33.99
CA GLN A 61 -18.32 33.99 -34.87
C GLN A 61 -17.46 32.93 -34.18
N SER A 62 -16.34 33.33 -33.57
CA SER A 62 -15.49 32.42 -32.79
C SER A 62 -16.23 31.82 -31.58
N ALA A 63 -17.13 32.58 -30.94
CA ALA A 63 -17.99 32.04 -29.89
C ALA A 63 -19.00 31.01 -30.44
N LEU A 64 -19.61 31.28 -31.60
CA LEU A 64 -20.55 30.38 -32.25
C LEU A 64 -19.88 29.08 -32.71
N GLU A 65 -18.71 29.15 -33.33
CA GLU A 65 -17.92 27.98 -33.76
C GLU A 65 -17.56 27.10 -32.56
N ARG A 66 -17.12 27.71 -31.44
CA ARG A 66 -16.88 26.97 -30.18
C ARG A 66 -18.15 26.32 -29.65
N GLN A 67 -19.28 27.02 -29.66
CA GLN A 67 -20.56 26.45 -29.24
C GLN A 67 -20.98 25.27 -30.11
N GLN A 68 -20.78 25.35 -31.44
CA GLN A 68 -21.05 24.25 -32.36
C GLN A 68 -20.15 23.03 -32.07
N GLN A 69 -18.86 23.26 -31.79
CA GLN A 69 -17.95 22.20 -31.38
C GLN A 69 -18.40 21.53 -30.06
N TYR A 70 -18.79 22.33 -29.06
CA TYR A 70 -19.32 21.79 -27.80
C TYR A 70 -20.59 20.96 -28.02
N GLN A 71 -21.51 21.41 -28.88
CA GLN A 71 -22.70 20.63 -29.22
C GLN A 71 -22.35 19.29 -29.89
N SER A 72 -21.35 19.28 -30.77
CA SER A 72 -20.85 18.05 -31.38
C SER A 72 -20.21 17.10 -30.34
N ASN A 73 -19.42 17.65 -29.41
CA ASN A 73 -18.83 16.88 -28.31
C ASN A 73 -19.94 16.28 -27.42
N ILE A 74 -20.94 17.07 -27.02
CA ILE A 74 -22.08 16.62 -26.21
C ILE A 74 -22.84 15.49 -26.90
N ASN A 75 -23.17 15.64 -28.19
CA ASN A 75 -23.91 14.61 -28.94
C ASN A 75 -23.10 13.30 -29.06
N THR A 76 -21.78 13.41 -29.23
CA THR A 76 -20.89 12.26 -29.29
C THR A 76 -20.81 11.56 -27.93
N SER A 77 -20.58 12.32 -26.85
CA SER A 77 -20.57 11.79 -25.49
C SER A 77 -21.90 11.14 -25.11
N LEU A 78 -23.04 11.76 -25.46
CA LEU A 78 -24.36 11.19 -25.20
C LEU A 78 -24.55 9.85 -25.92
N SER A 79 -24.17 9.77 -27.19
CA SER A 79 -24.27 8.52 -27.97
C SER A 79 -23.41 7.41 -27.35
N MET A 80 -22.21 7.76 -26.88
CA MET A 80 -21.31 6.83 -26.22
C MET A 80 -21.90 6.33 -24.89
N LEU A 81 -22.38 7.24 -24.04
CA LEU A 81 -23.02 6.91 -22.77
C LEU A 81 -24.29 6.06 -22.95
N THR A 82 -25.13 6.33 -23.95
CA THR A 82 -26.31 5.51 -24.26
C THR A 82 -25.93 4.09 -24.68
N MET A 83 -24.83 3.92 -25.43
CA MET A 83 -24.34 2.59 -25.77
C MET A 83 -23.75 1.86 -24.56
N SER A 84 -23.02 2.57 -23.70
CA SER A 84 -22.54 2.02 -22.41
C SER A 84 -23.71 1.58 -21.53
N GLU A 85 -24.76 2.40 -21.41
CA GLU A 85 -25.98 2.06 -20.65
C GLU A 85 -26.67 0.82 -21.22
N THR A 86 -26.79 0.71 -22.54
CA THR A 86 -27.38 -0.46 -23.19
C THR A 86 -26.57 -1.74 -22.90
N ALA A 87 -25.24 -1.65 -22.96
CA ALA A 87 -24.36 -2.76 -22.62
C ALA A 87 -24.53 -3.18 -21.15
N LEU A 88 -24.52 -2.21 -20.21
CA LEU A 88 -24.72 -2.47 -18.79
C LEU A 88 -26.12 -3.03 -18.48
N SER A 89 -27.16 -2.61 -19.22
CA SER A 89 -28.50 -3.20 -19.11
C SER A 89 -28.48 -4.68 -19.49
N SER A 90 -27.79 -5.06 -20.57
CA SER A 90 -27.63 -6.47 -20.94
C SER A 90 -26.88 -7.28 -19.87
N VAL A 91 -25.93 -6.67 -19.18
CA VAL A 91 -25.22 -7.30 -18.05
C VAL A 91 -26.18 -7.51 -16.87
N GLY A 92 -26.99 -6.50 -16.55
CA GLY A 92 -28.02 -6.61 -15.51
C GLY A 92 -29.03 -7.74 -15.78
N ASP A 93 -29.48 -7.89 -17.03
CA ASP A 93 -30.37 -8.98 -17.43
C ASP A 93 -29.71 -10.36 -17.32
N ALA A 94 -28.43 -10.46 -17.70
CA ALA A 94 -27.66 -11.68 -17.54
C ALA A 94 -27.49 -12.08 -16.08
N LEU A 95 -27.22 -11.11 -15.19
CA LEU A 95 -27.11 -11.36 -13.74
C LEU A 95 -28.42 -11.78 -13.10
N ASN A 96 -29.54 -11.17 -13.50
CA ASN A 96 -30.87 -11.59 -13.05
C ASN A 96 -31.16 -13.04 -13.46
N SER A 97 -30.75 -13.42 -14.67
CA SER A 97 -30.87 -14.80 -15.17
C SER A 97 -29.97 -15.76 -14.41
N ALA A 98 -28.71 -15.37 -14.16
CA ALA A 98 -27.76 -16.17 -13.38
C ALA A 98 -28.27 -16.42 -11.97
N LYS A 99 -28.82 -15.40 -11.30
CA LYS A 99 -29.45 -15.52 -9.97
C LYS A 99 -30.61 -16.53 -9.98
N ALA A 100 -31.46 -16.51 -11.00
CA ALA A 100 -32.56 -17.47 -11.13
C ALA A 100 -32.04 -18.90 -11.31
N ILE A 101 -30.96 -19.08 -12.07
CA ILE A 101 -30.26 -20.37 -12.24
C ILE A 101 -29.65 -20.84 -10.92
N SER A 102 -28.96 -19.96 -10.17
CA SER A 102 -28.39 -20.29 -8.86
C SER A 102 -29.46 -20.78 -7.89
N LEU A 103 -30.59 -20.07 -7.78
CA LEU A 103 -31.70 -20.46 -6.91
C LEU A 103 -32.30 -21.81 -7.29
N SER A 104 -32.29 -22.15 -8.58
CA SER A 104 -32.75 -23.45 -9.07
C SER A 104 -31.74 -24.57 -8.79
N GLY A 105 -30.45 -24.25 -8.75
CA GLY A 105 -29.35 -25.18 -8.48
C GLY A 105 -29.12 -25.51 -7.00
N VAL A 106 -29.58 -24.67 -6.07
CA VAL A 106 -29.37 -24.81 -4.60
C VAL A 106 -30.22 -25.94 -3.96
N GLY A 107 -31.06 -26.65 -4.74
CA GLY A 107 -31.87 -27.77 -4.24
C GLY A 107 -31.12 -29.10 -4.18
N SER A 108 -31.29 -29.86 -3.08
CA SER A 108 -30.75 -31.23 -2.91
C SER A 108 -31.35 -32.30 -3.86
N THR A 109 -32.31 -31.90 -4.71
CA THR A 109 -32.96 -32.75 -5.71
C THR A 109 -32.34 -32.66 -7.10
N VAL A 110 -31.38 -31.75 -7.32
CA VAL A 110 -30.72 -31.57 -8.63
C VAL A 110 -29.62 -32.61 -8.79
N THR A 111 -29.64 -33.35 -9.90
CA THR A 111 -28.62 -34.35 -10.22
C THR A 111 -27.29 -33.67 -10.60
N SER A 112 -26.17 -34.40 -10.53
CA SER A 112 -24.87 -33.88 -10.99
C SER A 112 -24.90 -33.48 -12.47
N THR A 113 -25.57 -34.25 -13.32
CA THR A 113 -25.74 -33.93 -14.74
C THR A 113 -26.55 -32.65 -14.96
N GLU A 114 -27.62 -32.45 -14.20
CA GLU A 114 -28.40 -31.20 -14.27
C GLU A 114 -27.58 -30.01 -13.77
N ARG A 115 -26.78 -30.15 -12.70
CA ARG A 115 -25.89 -29.07 -12.24
C ARG A 115 -24.86 -28.68 -13.28
N VAL A 116 -24.27 -29.64 -13.99
CA VAL A 116 -23.36 -29.36 -15.12
C VAL A 116 -24.09 -28.61 -16.24
N ALA A 117 -25.33 -28.99 -16.56
CA ALA A 117 -26.12 -28.27 -17.56
C ALA A 117 -26.46 -26.83 -17.12
N LEU A 118 -26.73 -26.60 -15.83
CA LEU A 118 -26.90 -25.25 -15.27
C LEU A 118 -25.58 -24.46 -15.34
N ALA A 119 -24.44 -25.10 -15.06
CA ALA A 119 -23.12 -24.48 -15.20
C ALA A 119 -22.87 -24.03 -16.65
N ASP A 120 -23.24 -24.82 -17.65
CA ASP A 120 -23.11 -24.44 -19.07
C ASP A 120 -24.01 -23.24 -19.44
N GLN A 121 -25.16 -23.09 -18.79
CA GLN A 121 -25.99 -21.87 -18.93
C GLN A 121 -25.32 -20.65 -18.30
N ILE A 122 -24.71 -20.79 -17.11
CA ILE A 122 -23.94 -19.72 -16.47
C ILE A 122 -22.74 -19.32 -17.34
N ALA A 123 -22.03 -20.29 -17.92
CA ALA A 123 -20.94 -20.03 -18.86
C ALA A 123 -21.41 -19.20 -20.06
N SER A 124 -22.58 -19.54 -20.64
CA SER A 124 -23.18 -18.77 -21.74
C SER A 124 -23.53 -17.33 -21.33
N LEU A 125 -24.04 -17.14 -20.11
CA LEU A 125 -24.31 -15.80 -19.56
C LEU A 125 -23.01 -15.02 -19.32
N ARG A 126 -21.93 -15.67 -18.86
CA ARG A 126 -20.60 -15.04 -18.76
C ARG A 126 -20.14 -14.56 -20.13
N THR A 127 -20.22 -15.39 -21.17
CA THR A 127 -19.87 -14.99 -22.55
C THR A 127 -20.72 -13.80 -23.02
N GLN A 128 -22.01 -13.74 -22.66
CA GLN A 128 -22.84 -12.57 -22.96
C GLN A 128 -22.34 -11.30 -22.24
N VAL A 129 -21.99 -11.41 -20.95
CA VAL A 129 -21.42 -10.29 -20.17
C VAL A 129 -20.09 -9.82 -20.76
N LEU A 130 -19.22 -10.75 -21.19
CA LEU A 130 -17.94 -10.42 -21.84
C LEU A 130 -18.15 -9.70 -23.16
N ASN A 131 -19.09 -10.16 -23.99
CA ASN A 131 -19.43 -9.49 -25.24
C ASN A 131 -19.99 -8.09 -25.00
N ALA A 132 -20.79 -7.90 -23.95
CA ALA A 132 -21.27 -6.57 -23.55
C ALA A 132 -20.12 -5.66 -23.10
N GLY A 133 -19.18 -6.18 -22.30
CA GLY A 133 -17.98 -5.46 -21.89
C GLY A 133 -17.03 -5.11 -23.05
N ASN A 134 -17.03 -5.90 -24.11
CA ASN A 134 -16.25 -5.65 -25.34
C ASN A 134 -17.01 -4.84 -26.41
N THR A 135 -18.09 -4.13 -26.03
CA THR A 135 -18.84 -3.26 -26.96
C THR A 135 -17.98 -2.12 -27.47
N THR A 136 -18.11 -1.80 -28.77
CA THR A 136 -17.38 -0.71 -29.43
C THR A 136 -18.31 0.40 -29.92
N PHE A 137 -17.81 1.63 -29.95
CA PHE A 137 -18.42 2.78 -30.60
C PHE A 137 -17.40 3.44 -31.53
N ARG A 138 -17.72 3.49 -32.84
CA ARG A 138 -16.85 4.08 -33.87
C ARG A 138 -15.43 3.48 -33.89
N GLY A 139 -15.30 2.20 -33.55
CA GLY A 139 -14.02 1.48 -33.51
C GLY A 139 -13.27 1.58 -32.17
N GLN A 140 -13.82 2.30 -31.18
CA GLN A 140 -13.26 2.44 -29.84
C GLN A 140 -14.01 1.57 -28.85
N TYR A 141 -13.30 0.86 -27.98
CA TYR A 141 -13.91 0.09 -26.89
C TYR A 141 -14.46 1.02 -25.81
N LEU A 142 -15.67 0.72 -25.32
CA LEU A 142 -16.39 1.59 -24.39
C LEU A 142 -15.90 1.48 -22.94
N PHE A 143 -15.33 0.33 -22.58
CA PHE A 143 -14.99 -0.04 -21.20
C PHE A 143 -13.50 -0.32 -21.00
N SER A 144 -12.61 0.17 -21.87
CA SER A 144 -11.15 -0.01 -21.73
C SER A 144 -10.44 1.19 -21.07
N GLY A 145 -11.21 2.13 -20.50
CA GLY A 145 -10.67 3.37 -19.95
C GLY A 145 -10.13 4.28 -21.06
N SER A 146 -8.91 4.77 -20.91
CA SER A 146 -8.25 5.62 -21.91
C SER A 146 -7.67 4.84 -23.09
N GLN A 147 -7.47 3.52 -22.94
CA GLN A 147 -6.92 2.62 -23.96
C GLN A 147 -7.99 2.12 -24.93
N THR A 148 -8.58 3.05 -25.69
CA THR A 148 -9.75 2.76 -26.55
C THR A 148 -9.51 1.78 -27.70
N ASP A 149 -8.25 1.50 -28.04
CA ASP A 149 -7.88 0.62 -29.15
C ASP A 149 -7.64 -0.85 -28.71
N VAL A 150 -7.69 -1.14 -27.41
CA VAL A 150 -7.45 -2.48 -26.84
C VAL A 150 -8.76 -3.08 -26.36
N ALA A 151 -9.00 -4.36 -26.70
CA ALA A 151 -10.16 -5.09 -26.21
C ALA A 151 -10.09 -5.22 -24.68
N PRO A 152 -11.08 -4.74 -23.92
CA PRO A 152 -10.98 -4.66 -22.47
C PRO A 152 -10.97 -6.03 -21.81
N PHE A 153 -11.76 -7.00 -22.29
CA PHE A 153 -11.87 -8.32 -21.67
C PHE A 153 -11.41 -9.43 -22.59
N GLU A 154 -10.47 -10.25 -22.11
CA GLU A 154 -10.00 -11.48 -22.77
C GLU A 154 -10.31 -12.70 -21.90
N GLU A 155 -10.95 -13.72 -22.48
CA GLU A 155 -11.22 -15.00 -21.80
C GLU A 155 -9.99 -15.92 -21.91
N LEU A 156 -9.50 -16.39 -20.76
CA LEU A 156 -8.43 -17.37 -20.62
C LEU A 156 -9.00 -18.80 -20.48
N ALA A 157 -8.11 -19.77 -20.27
CA ALA A 157 -8.48 -21.12 -19.90
C ALA A 157 -9.29 -21.16 -18.58
N ASN A 158 -10.12 -22.19 -18.43
CA ASN A 158 -10.92 -22.46 -17.22
C ASN A 158 -11.90 -21.35 -16.82
N GLY A 159 -12.30 -20.49 -17.76
CA GLY A 159 -13.31 -19.46 -17.53
C GLY A 159 -12.79 -18.23 -16.78
N LEU A 160 -11.48 -18.09 -16.62
CA LEU A 160 -10.83 -16.89 -16.10
C LEU A 160 -10.85 -15.78 -17.15
N VAL A 161 -10.85 -14.53 -16.71
CA VAL A 161 -10.92 -13.37 -17.62
C VAL A 161 -9.91 -12.31 -17.21
N VAL A 162 -9.13 -11.80 -18.14
CA VAL A 162 -8.16 -10.72 -17.91
C VAL A 162 -8.74 -9.40 -18.41
N TYR A 163 -8.54 -8.35 -17.62
CA TYR A 163 -8.80 -6.98 -18.04
C TYR A 163 -7.54 -6.27 -18.54
N HIS A 164 -7.58 -5.79 -19.79
CA HIS A 164 -6.46 -5.12 -20.45
C HIS A 164 -6.57 -3.59 -20.49
N GLY A 165 -7.70 -3.03 -20.09
CA GLY A 165 -7.87 -1.58 -20.02
C GLY A 165 -7.13 -0.94 -18.83
N ASP A 166 -7.29 0.37 -18.70
CA ASP A 166 -6.87 1.12 -17.52
C ASP A 166 -8.08 1.65 -16.73
N ASP A 167 -7.80 2.37 -15.66
CA ASP A 167 -8.74 3.07 -14.76
C ASP A 167 -8.96 4.54 -15.15
N HIS A 168 -8.43 4.99 -16.29
CA HIS A 168 -8.47 6.39 -16.68
C HIS A 168 -9.73 6.71 -17.49
N GLN A 169 -10.35 7.84 -17.14
CA GLN A 169 -11.53 8.34 -17.86
C GLN A 169 -11.14 9.37 -18.92
N ILE A 170 -11.77 9.26 -20.07
CA ILE A 170 -11.71 10.26 -21.14
C ILE A 170 -12.69 11.36 -20.81
N GLN A 171 -12.24 12.61 -20.95
CA GLN A 171 -13.06 13.77 -20.68
C GLN A 171 -13.20 14.66 -21.92
N SER A 172 -14.38 15.25 -22.08
CA SER A 172 -14.70 16.11 -23.22
C SER A 172 -15.22 17.47 -22.77
N TYR A 173 -14.79 18.53 -23.48
CA TYR A 173 -15.30 19.88 -23.23
C TYR A 173 -16.74 19.99 -23.70
N ILE A 174 -17.64 20.35 -22.78
CA ILE A 174 -19.06 20.57 -23.05
C ILE A 174 -19.45 22.05 -22.94
N ASN A 175 -18.58 22.89 -22.37
CA ASN A 175 -18.74 24.33 -22.31
C ASN A 175 -17.35 25.00 -22.11
N THR A 176 -17.31 26.33 -22.12
CA THR A 176 -16.13 27.10 -21.73
C THR A 176 -15.72 26.68 -20.31
N GLN A 177 -14.54 26.06 -20.19
CA GLN A 177 -13.96 25.61 -18.93
C GLN A 177 -14.73 24.49 -18.21
N THR A 178 -15.65 23.79 -18.88
CA THR A 178 -16.34 22.62 -18.30
C THR A 178 -15.91 21.36 -19.04
N LEU A 179 -15.22 20.50 -18.32
CA LEU A 179 -14.71 19.21 -18.79
C LEU A 179 -15.45 18.13 -18.00
N LEU A 180 -16.08 17.18 -18.69
CA LEU A 180 -16.79 16.06 -18.05
C LEU A 180 -16.31 14.72 -18.61
N PRO A 181 -16.20 13.69 -17.75
CA PRO A 181 -16.01 12.31 -18.19
C PRO A 181 -17.11 11.88 -19.15
N ASN A 182 -16.75 11.13 -20.17
CA ASN A 182 -17.72 10.62 -21.15
C ASN A 182 -17.71 9.10 -21.32
N ASN A 183 -16.76 8.37 -20.71
CA ASN A 183 -16.71 6.91 -20.66
C ASN A 183 -16.64 6.40 -19.20
N PHE A 184 -16.77 5.08 -19.07
CA PHE A 184 -16.50 4.33 -17.85
C PHE A 184 -15.45 3.27 -18.17
N ASP A 185 -14.57 2.98 -17.23
CA ASP A 185 -13.60 1.90 -17.33
C ASP A 185 -14.19 0.57 -16.86
N GLY A 186 -13.58 -0.55 -17.25
CA GLY A 186 -14.05 -1.89 -16.88
C GLY A 186 -13.84 -2.21 -15.40
N ILE A 187 -12.88 -1.56 -14.73
CA ILE A 187 -12.67 -1.73 -13.29
C ILE A 187 -13.88 -1.15 -12.53
N SER A 188 -14.28 0.09 -12.80
CA SER A 188 -15.43 0.69 -12.13
C SER A 188 -16.78 0.08 -12.56
N ALA A 189 -16.93 -0.29 -13.84
CA ALA A 189 -18.20 -0.78 -14.38
C ALA A 189 -18.46 -2.27 -14.08
N PHE A 190 -17.43 -3.11 -14.04
CA PHE A 190 -17.56 -4.57 -13.88
C PHE A 190 -16.85 -5.11 -12.64
N ALA A 191 -16.15 -4.26 -11.87
CA ALA A 191 -15.17 -4.65 -10.83
C ALA A 191 -14.19 -5.70 -11.36
N ALA A 192 -13.64 -5.43 -12.55
CA ALA A 192 -12.83 -6.38 -13.31
C ALA A 192 -11.46 -6.72 -12.67
N SER A 193 -11.06 -5.96 -11.65
CA SER A 193 -9.85 -6.23 -10.85
C SER A 193 -10.20 -6.65 -9.42
N SER A 194 -9.24 -7.29 -8.74
CA SER A 194 -9.33 -7.48 -7.29
C SER A 194 -9.27 -6.12 -6.57
N PRO A 195 -9.71 -6.04 -5.30
CA PRO A 195 -9.33 -4.96 -4.41
C PRO A 195 -7.81 -4.81 -4.39
N GLU A 196 -7.36 -3.57 -4.22
CA GLU A 196 -5.95 -3.26 -4.04
C GLU A 196 -5.48 -3.80 -2.68
N VAL A 197 -4.31 -4.43 -2.68
CA VAL A 197 -3.59 -4.84 -1.48
C VAL A 197 -2.43 -3.88 -1.25
N GLY A 198 -2.24 -3.49 0.01
CA GLY A 198 -1.39 -2.38 0.35
C GLY A 198 -1.75 -1.76 1.69
N SER A 199 -0.80 -1.70 2.61
CA SER A 199 -0.88 -0.93 3.84
C SER A 199 0.09 0.24 3.80
N ASP A 200 -0.05 1.13 4.77
CA ASP A 200 0.97 2.14 5.05
C ASP A 200 2.31 1.44 5.40
N ILE A 201 3.40 1.90 4.80
CA ILE A 201 4.77 1.42 5.03
C ILE A 201 5.70 2.51 5.56
N ASN A 202 5.14 3.64 6.01
CA ASN A 202 5.80 4.76 6.71
C ASN A 202 7.27 4.97 6.28
N PRO A 203 7.53 5.48 5.07
CA PRO A 203 8.90 5.67 4.63
C PRO A 203 9.64 6.67 5.53
N ALA A 204 10.94 6.47 5.70
CA ALA A 204 11.79 7.37 6.47
C ALA A 204 12.13 8.64 5.73
N LEU A 205 12.20 9.74 6.47
CA LEU A 205 12.81 10.96 6.00
C LEU A 205 14.31 10.73 5.83
N THR A 206 14.80 10.98 4.61
CA THR A 206 16.22 11.03 4.30
C THR A 206 16.63 12.42 3.81
N LEU A 207 17.92 12.72 3.81
CA LEU A 207 18.44 13.97 3.24
C LEU A 207 18.16 14.08 1.72
N GLN A 208 17.94 12.97 1.03
CA GLN A 208 17.60 12.93 -0.40
C GLN A 208 16.10 13.08 -0.68
N THR A 209 15.26 13.05 0.36
CA THR A 209 13.81 13.23 0.21
C THR A 209 13.52 14.59 -0.39
N ARG A 210 12.64 14.64 -1.38
CA ARG A 210 12.26 15.90 -2.02
C ARG A 210 11.25 16.64 -1.17
N ILE A 211 11.33 17.96 -1.15
CA ILE A 211 10.36 18.81 -0.44
C ILE A 211 8.97 18.71 -1.07
N SER A 212 8.87 18.34 -2.35
CA SER A 212 7.60 18.04 -3.03
C SER A 212 6.91 16.79 -2.51
N ASP A 213 7.65 15.90 -1.85
CA ASP A 213 7.16 14.59 -1.46
C ASP A 213 6.78 14.55 0.03
N LEU A 214 7.02 15.61 0.79
CA LEU A 214 6.64 15.71 2.20
C LEU A 214 5.11 15.86 2.38
N ASN A 215 4.63 15.65 3.61
CA ASN A 215 3.24 15.77 4.05
C ASN A 215 2.28 14.87 3.24
N GLY A 216 2.57 13.57 3.17
CA GLY A 216 1.84 12.58 2.39
C GLY A 216 1.97 12.80 0.88
N GLY A 217 3.13 13.28 0.42
CA GLY A 217 3.36 13.60 -0.99
C GLY A 217 2.61 14.82 -1.54
N ARG A 218 2.02 15.65 -0.67
CA ARG A 218 1.40 16.94 -1.06
C ARG A 218 2.43 18.02 -1.32
N GLY A 219 3.62 17.84 -0.74
CA GLY A 219 4.72 18.78 -0.76
C GLY A 219 4.49 19.98 0.13
N VAL A 220 5.50 20.84 0.19
CA VAL A 220 5.46 22.07 0.97
C VAL A 220 5.50 23.28 0.06
N LYS A 221 4.68 24.30 0.37
CA LYS A 221 4.74 25.58 -0.33
C LYS A 221 5.99 26.35 0.08
N LEU A 222 6.99 26.33 -0.79
CA LEU A 222 8.26 27.04 -0.56
C LEU A 222 8.07 28.56 -0.47
N GLY A 223 9.00 29.20 0.25
CA GLY A 223 8.94 30.61 0.63
C GLY A 223 10.06 30.97 1.59
N SER A 224 9.82 31.93 2.47
CA SER A 224 10.79 32.32 3.51
C SER A 224 10.28 32.02 4.91
N ILE A 225 11.22 31.73 5.82
CA ILE A 225 10.97 31.60 7.26
C ILE A 225 11.86 32.58 8.04
N SER A 226 11.44 32.93 9.26
CA SER A 226 12.24 33.73 10.18
C SER A 226 12.79 32.84 11.28
N VAL A 227 14.12 32.75 11.37
CA VAL A 227 14.83 32.00 12.39
C VAL A 227 15.58 32.96 13.30
N THR A 228 15.41 32.80 14.61
CA THR A 228 16.11 33.59 15.63
C THR A 228 16.94 32.67 16.51
N LEU A 229 18.24 32.94 16.63
CA LEU A 229 19.13 32.29 17.62
C LEU A 229 19.42 33.29 18.74
N ASP A 230 19.39 32.87 20.00
CA ASP A 230 19.61 33.77 21.13
C ASP A 230 20.33 33.11 22.32
N ASN A 231 21.47 33.69 22.72
CA ASN A 231 22.22 33.36 23.94
C ASN A 231 22.45 34.61 24.82
N GLY A 232 21.47 35.51 24.86
CA GLY A 232 21.52 36.83 25.52
C GLY A 232 21.67 38.02 24.56
N ALA A 233 21.81 37.75 23.26
CA ALA A 233 21.85 38.73 22.17
C ALA A 233 21.19 38.11 20.92
N PRO A 234 19.91 38.41 20.64
CA PRO A 234 19.15 37.71 19.60
C PRO A 234 19.66 38.05 18.19
N GLN A 235 19.82 37.01 17.36
CA GLN A 235 20.19 37.07 15.96
C GLN A 235 19.05 36.53 15.10
N THR A 236 18.29 37.42 14.47
CA THR A 236 17.17 37.04 13.58
C THR A 236 17.59 37.13 12.12
N GLN A 237 17.33 36.07 11.36
CA GLN A 237 17.50 36.04 9.90
C GLN A 237 16.23 35.57 9.21
N ILE A 238 15.90 36.23 8.11
CA ILE A 238 14.88 35.76 7.16
C ILE A 238 15.59 34.90 6.13
N VAL A 239 15.33 33.59 6.16
CA VAL A 239 15.95 32.61 5.27
C VAL A 239 15.00 32.31 4.13
N ASN A 240 15.47 32.45 2.89
CA ASN A 240 14.70 32.14 1.68
C ASN A 240 14.97 30.69 1.26
N LEU A 241 13.91 29.89 1.24
CA LEU A 241 13.91 28.48 0.85
C LEU A 241 13.18 28.25 -0.49
N SER A 242 12.91 29.29 -1.28
CA SER A 242 12.19 29.14 -2.56
C SER A 242 12.89 28.26 -3.62
N GLY A 243 14.19 28.01 -3.48
CA GLY A 243 15.00 27.23 -4.43
C GLY A 243 15.47 25.88 -3.90
N VAL A 244 14.96 25.40 -2.77
CA VAL A 244 15.35 24.07 -2.25
C VAL A 244 14.53 22.98 -2.94
N GLU A 245 15.17 21.86 -3.29
CA GLU A 245 14.49 20.71 -3.88
C GLU A 245 14.43 19.54 -2.91
N THR A 246 15.48 19.35 -2.09
CA THR A 246 15.61 18.26 -1.13
C THR A 246 15.77 18.73 0.32
N VAL A 247 15.61 17.80 1.27
CA VAL A 247 15.93 18.05 2.68
C VAL A 247 17.40 18.43 2.87
N GLN A 248 18.31 17.87 2.08
CA GLN A 248 19.73 18.26 2.07
C GLN A 248 19.91 19.73 1.70
N ASP A 249 19.23 20.21 0.65
CA ASP A 249 19.32 21.61 0.24
C ASP A 249 18.78 22.53 1.33
N LEU A 250 17.65 22.14 1.94
CA LEU A 250 17.06 22.85 3.07
C LEU A 250 18.02 22.95 4.26
N LYS A 251 18.66 21.83 4.65
CA LYS A 251 19.71 21.80 5.67
C LYS A 251 20.82 22.78 5.31
N THR A 252 21.37 22.67 4.11
CA THR A 252 22.48 23.51 3.65
C THR A 252 22.12 25.00 3.66
N VAL A 253 20.94 25.39 3.19
CA VAL A 253 20.51 26.79 3.17
C VAL A 253 20.32 27.35 4.60
N LEU A 254 19.74 26.57 5.52
CA LEU A 254 19.55 26.99 6.91
C LEU A 254 20.86 27.11 7.67
N GLU A 255 21.77 26.15 7.54
CA GLU A 255 23.06 26.17 8.22
C GLU A 255 23.95 27.31 7.68
N ASN A 256 23.97 27.52 6.36
CA ASN A 256 24.74 28.59 5.72
C ASN A 256 24.28 29.99 6.13
N ALA A 257 22.98 30.17 6.43
CA ALA A 257 22.49 31.46 6.91
C ALA A 257 23.24 31.91 8.18
N PHE A 258 23.60 30.98 9.07
CA PHE A 258 24.23 31.29 10.36
C PHE A 258 25.74 30.97 10.43
N ALA A 259 26.34 30.42 9.38
CA ALA A 259 27.75 29.98 9.38
C ALA A 259 28.78 31.08 9.68
N GLY A 260 28.47 32.35 9.36
CA GLY A 260 29.36 33.50 9.60
C GLY A 260 29.11 34.23 10.93
N GLY A 261 28.16 33.76 11.75
CA GLY A 261 27.73 34.41 12.99
C GLY A 261 28.43 33.89 14.25
N PRO A 262 28.26 34.57 15.40
CA PRO A 262 28.70 34.09 16.71
C PRO A 262 27.91 32.87 17.22
N LEU A 263 26.68 32.67 16.73
CA LEU A 263 25.88 31.44 16.94
C LEU A 263 25.69 30.74 15.59
N THR A 264 25.85 29.42 15.58
CA THR A 264 25.59 28.57 14.40
C THR A 264 24.35 27.72 14.64
N LEU A 265 23.76 27.23 13.55
CA LEU A 265 22.62 26.31 13.57
C LEU A 265 23.05 25.00 12.92
N THR A 266 22.67 23.88 13.53
CA THR A 266 22.76 22.54 12.93
C THR A 266 21.35 22.02 12.68
N VAL A 267 21.10 21.48 11.49
CA VAL A 267 19.78 20.94 11.08
C VAL A 267 19.91 19.46 10.75
N ASP A 268 19.42 18.57 11.59
CA ASP A 268 19.47 17.12 11.34
C ASP A 268 18.06 16.54 11.24
N ILE A 269 17.97 15.26 10.85
CA ILE A 269 16.72 14.50 10.98
C ILE A 269 16.63 14.05 12.44
N ASP A 270 15.46 14.24 13.05
CA ASP A 270 15.24 13.92 14.44
C ASP A 270 15.11 12.40 14.63
N PRO A 271 16.04 11.75 15.36
CA PRO A 271 15.97 10.31 15.58
C PRO A 271 14.79 9.87 16.47
N ALA A 272 14.13 10.80 17.17
CA ALA A 272 13.04 10.49 18.10
C ALA A 272 11.63 10.60 17.49
N SER A 273 11.45 11.48 16.49
CA SER A 273 10.21 11.58 15.72
C SER A 273 10.25 10.81 14.40
N GLU A 274 11.38 10.12 14.13
CA GLU A 274 11.75 9.33 12.93
C GLU A 274 11.82 10.16 11.62
N ASN A 275 10.86 11.07 11.42
CA ASN A 275 10.64 11.82 10.19
C ASN A 275 10.58 13.35 10.39
N GLY A 276 10.94 13.85 11.57
CA GLY A 276 10.96 15.29 11.87
C GLY A 276 12.30 15.96 11.57
N LEU A 277 12.31 17.29 11.43
CA LEU A 277 13.55 18.09 11.36
C LEU A 277 13.93 18.61 12.74
N ARG A 278 15.21 18.43 13.11
CA ARG A 278 15.78 18.89 14.37
C ARG A 278 16.71 20.06 14.16
N LEU A 279 16.40 21.20 14.78
CA LEU A 279 17.20 22.43 14.70
C LEU A 279 17.87 22.67 16.05
N THR A 280 19.21 22.68 16.05
CA THR A 280 20.03 22.81 17.25
C THR A 280 20.98 24.01 17.13
N PRO A 281 20.82 25.06 17.96
CA PRO A 281 21.78 26.16 18.03
C PRO A 281 23.07 25.71 18.71
N SER A 282 24.20 26.34 18.40
CA SER A 282 25.48 26.05 19.08
C SER A 282 25.47 26.42 20.57
N ALA A 283 24.64 27.39 20.97
CA ALA A 283 24.37 27.75 22.35
C ALA A 283 23.06 28.54 22.46
N GLY A 284 22.42 28.52 23.64
CA GLY A 284 21.21 29.30 23.92
C GLY A 284 19.94 28.67 23.38
N THR A 285 19.10 29.45 22.72
CA THR A 285 17.78 29.06 22.20
C THR A 285 17.64 29.35 20.71
N VAL A 286 16.72 28.63 20.06
CA VAL A 286 16.27 28.81 18.68
C VAL A 286 14.75 29.02 18.68
N ALA A 287 14.28 29.97 17.88
CA ALA A 287 12.87 30.17 17.57
C ALA A 287 12.68 30.23 16.06
N VAL A 288 11.62 29.61 15.55
CA VAL A 288 11.30 29.59 14.12
C VAL A 288 9.86 30.01 13.92
N SER A 289 9.64 30.95 13.02
CA SER A 289 8.31 31.49 12.76
C SER A 289 8.07 31.70 11.26
N ASN A 290 6.80 31.65 10.89
CA ASN A 290 6.36 31.99 9.54
C ASN A 290 6.58 33.48 9.25
N VAL A 291 7.06 33.77 8.05
CA VAL A 291 7.04 35.14 7.51
C VAL A 291 5.62 35.44 7.02
N THR A 292 5.19 36.70 7.08
CA THR A 292 3.88 37.15 6.61
C THR A 292 3.57 36.63 5.20
N GLY A 293 2.49 35.83 5.06
CA GLY A 293 2.07 35.22 3.79
C GLY A 293 2.66 33.83 3.49
N SER A 294 3.46 33.27 4.40
CA SER A 294 4.04 31.93 4.34
C SER A 294 3.48 31.04 5.45
N THR A 295 3.35 29.74 5.18
CA THR A 295 3.06 28.68 6.18
C THR A 295 4.23 27.70 6.33
N LEU A 296 5.34 27.99 5.66
CA LEU A 296 6.46 27.07 5.46
C LEU A 296 7.05 26.49 6.75
N ALA A 297 7.19 27.30 7.81
CA ALA A 297 7.73 26.78 9.07
C ALA A 297 6.76 25.78 9.74
N THR A 298 5.45 25.99 9.58
CA THR A 298 4.42 25.08 10.08
C THR A 298 4.35 23.82 9.22
N ASP A 299 4.39 23.97 7.90
CA ASP A 299 4.33 22.84 6.95
C ASP A 299 5.60 21.97 7.01
N LEU A 300 6.72 22.52 7.47
CA LEU A 300 7.96 21.80 7.80
C LEU A 300 7.99 21.29 9.25
N GLY A 301 6.91 21.46 10.02
CA GLY A 301 6.83 20.98 11.40
C GLY A 301 7.76 21.69 12.39
N ILE A 302 8.54 22.69 11.97
CA ILE A 302 9.60 23.35 12.76
C ILE A 302 9.17 24.68 13.40
N ALA A 303 7.94 25.13 13.20
CA ALA A 303 7.45 26.37 13.82
C ALA A 303 7.45 26.25 15.35
N SER A 304 8.20 27.12 16.03
CA SER A 304 8.40 27.05 17.47
C SER A 304 8.70 28.42 18.09
N ALA A 305 8.24 28.60 19.33
CA ALA A 305 8.77 29.64 20.22
C ALA A 305 10.23 29.35 20.60
N ALA A 306 10.86 30.28 21.33
CA ALA A 306 12.26 30.12 21.75
C ALA A 306 12.43 28.89 22.67
N VAL A 307 13.18 27.92 22.19
CA VAL A 307 13.47 26.64 22.87
C VAL A 307 14.94 26.29 22.69
N ALA A 308 15.51 25.44 23.55
CA ALA A 308 16.91 25.02 23.43
C ALA A 308 17.19 24.25 22.13
N GLN A 309 16.19 23.52 21.63
CA GLN A 309 16.22 22.76 20.39
C GLN A 309 14.78 22.65 19.86
N VAL A 310 14.59 22.80 18.56
CA VAL A 310 13.30 22.48 17.93
C VAL A 310 13.36 21.04 17.44
N ASN A 311 12.45 20.20 17.94
CA ASN A 311 12.18 18.88 17.37
C ASN A 311 10.89 19.02 16.57
N GLY A 312 11.02 19.02 15.25
CA GLY A 312 9.88 19.19 14.35
C GLY A 312 8.94 17.99 14.40
N GLY A 313 7.68 18.23 14.02
CA GLY A 313 6.72 17.15 13.82
C GLY A 313 7.11 16.24 12.65
N ASP A 314 6.53 15.03 12.63
CA ASP A 314 6.61 14.08 11.53
C ASP A 314 6.20 14.74 10.20
N LEU A 315 7.06 14.65 9.20
CA LEU A 315 6.86 15.21 7.87
C LEU A 315 6.22 14.24 6.89
N ASP A 316 5.91 13.00 7.32
CA ASP A 316 5.16 11.99 6.58
C ASP A 316 5.57 11.95 5.10
N PRO A 317 6.82 11.54 4.79
CA PRO A 317 7.29 11.58 3.42
C PRO A 317 6.50 10.58 2.56
N GLY A 318 6.14 10.99 1.34
CA GLY A 318 5.46 10.14 0.38
C GLY A 318 6.43 9.19 -0.32
N ILE A 319 5.94 8.01 -0.66
CA ILE A 319 6.64 7.02 -1.47
C ILE A 319 6.64 7.48 -2.92
N THR A 320 7.76 7.23 -3.58
CA THR A 320 7.92 7.36 -5.02
C THR A 320 8.56 6.08 -5.56
N LEU A 321 8.57 5.92 -6.88
CA LEU A 321 9.29 4.82 -7.54
C LEU A 321 10.80 4.84 -7.23
N GLN A 322 11.35 5.99 -6.86
CA GLN A 322 12.77 6.16 -6.49
C GLN A 322 13.05 5.92 -5.00
N THR A 323 12.01 5.76 -4.17
CA THR A 323 12.18 5.46 -2.74
C THR A 323 12.94 4.14 -2.60
N THR A 324 13.96 4.13 -1.75
CA THR A 324 14.83 2.96 -1.59
C THR A 324 14.21 1.98 -0.60
N LEU A 325 14.45 0.69 -0.80
CA LEU A 325 13.91 -0.35 0.08
C LEU A 325 14.43 -0.22 1.51
N ALA A 326 15.66 0.27 1.69
CA ALA A 326 16.24 0.52 3.01
C ALA A 326 15.58 1.69 3.76
N SER A 327 14.94 2.63 3.06
CA SER A 327 14.22 3.74 3.69
C SER A 327 12.80 3.39 4.14
N LEU A 328 12.26 2.22 3.79
CA LEU A 328 10.90 1.84 4.17
C LEU A 328 10.79 1.52 5.67
N ASN A 329 9.58 1.53 6.22
CA ASN A 329 9.27 1.17 7.61
C ASN A 329 10.13 1.94 8.63
N GLY A 330 10.13 3.27 8.56
CA GLY A 330 10.94 4.12 9.44
C GLY A 330 12.45 3.97 9.23
N GLY A 331 12.88 3.44 8.08
CA GLY A 331 14.29 3.25 7.74
C GLY A 331 14.87 1.92 8.23
N THR A 332 14.02 1.04 8.76
CA THR A 332 14.40 -0.36 9.05
C THR A 332 14.53 -1.19 7.77
N GLY A 333 13.87 -0.72 6.70
CA GLY A 333 13.85 -1.32 5.39
C GLY A 333 12.87 -2.47 5.28
N ILE A 334 13.10 -3.35 4.30
CA ILE A 334 12.40 -4.64 4.20
C ILE A 334 13.31 -5.75 4.73
N GLY A 335 12.74 -6.91 5.07
CA GLY A 335 13.53 -8.09 5.46
C GLY A 335 14.65 -8.43 4.47
N PRO A 336 15.56 -9.37 4.81
CA PRO A 336 16.61 -9.81 3.89
C PRO A 336 16.01 -10.15 2.54
N THR A 337 16.72 -9.86 1.45
CA THR A 337 16.27 -10.12 0.08
C THR A 337 17.04 -11.24 -0.60
N ALA A 338 18.15 -11.69 -0.01
CA ALA A 338 18.96 -12.77 -0.54
C ALA A 338 18.37 -14.13 -0.14
N GLY A 339 17.92 -14.91 -1.12
CA GLY A 339 17.32 -16.24 -0.89
C GLY A 339 15.86 -16.22 -0.44
N THR A 340 15.29 -15.04 -0.28
CA THR A 340 13.91 -14.74 0.12
C THR A 340 13.23 -13.90 -0.97
N GLY A 341 11.96 -13.54 -0.78
CA GLY A 341 11.23 -12.71 -1.73
C GLY A 341 9.73 -12.85 -1.57
N LEU A 342 9.01 -12.84 -2.69
CA LEU A 342 7.55 -12.90 -2.70
C LEU A 342 7.05 -14.19 -3.34
N VAL A 343 5.93 -14.70 -2.83
CA VAL A 343 5.10 -15.70 -3.52
C VAL A 343 3.78 -15.04 -3.88
N ILE A 344 3.47 -15.00 -5.17
CA ILE A 344 2.25 -14.41 -5.71
C ILE A 344 1.39 -15.53 -6.28
N ASN A 345 0.21 -15.72 -5.73
CA ASN A 345 -0.80 -16.59 -6.33
C ASN A 345 -1.76 -15.72 -7.13
N ASN A 346 -1.87 -15.95 -8.43
CA ASN A 346 -2.78 -15.20 -9.30
C ASN A 346 -3.28 -16.09 -10.43
N GLY A 347 -4.59 -16.10 -10.68
CA GLY A 347 -5.16 -16.90 -11.79
C GLY A 347 -4.99 -18.41 -11.61
N GLY A 348 -4.82 -18.90 -10.37
CA GLY A 348 -4.49 -20.30 -10.07
C GLY A 348 -3.07 -20.71 -10.44
N GLN A 349 -2.17 -19.75 -10.66
CA GLN A 349 -0.73 -19.96 -10.84
C GLN A 349 0.03 -19.35 -9.67
N THR A 350 1.12 -20.00 -9.27
CA THR A 350 2.04 -19.51 -8.24
C THR A 350 3.31 -18.98 -8.89
N HIS A 351 3.63 -17.72 -8.63
CA HIS A 351 4.80 -17.01 -9.14
C HIS A 351 5.72 -16.64 -7.97
N THR A 352 7.00 -16.99 -8.06
CA THR A 352 8.01 -16.58 -7.07
C THR A 352 8.81 -15.40 -7.60
N VAL A 353 8.97 -14.35 -6.79
CA VAL A 353 9.72 -13.14 -7.14
C VAL A 353 10.97 -13.03 -6.24
N ASP A 354 12.15 -13.05 -6.85
CA ASP A 354 13.43 -12.84 -6.18
C ASP A 354 13.74 -11.33 -6.10
N LEU A 355 13.87 -10.80 -4.89
CA LEU A 355 14.14 -9.38 -4.64
C LEU A 355 15.61 -9.06 -4.39
N SER A 356 16.52 -10.03 -4.52
CA SER A 356 17.95 -9.87 -4.20
C SER A 356 18.66 -8.78 -5.00
N THR A 357 18.12 -8.40 -6.17
CA THR A 357 18.65 -7.35 -7.04
C THR A 357 17.97 -5.99 -6.88
N ALA A 358 16.88 -5.92 -6.10
CA ALA A 358 16.08 -4.73 -5.95
C ALA A 358 16.70 -3.74 -4.96
N THR A 359 16.73 -2.46 -5.32
CA THR A 359 17.20 -1.37 -4.45
C THR A 359 16.13 -0.31 -4.20
N THR A 360 15.17 -0.18 -5.11
CA THR A 360 14.09 0.81 -5.10
C THR A 360 12.73 0.16 -5.34
N ILE A 361 11.64 0.90 -5.06
CA ILE A 361 10.27 0.47 -5.39
C ILE A 361 10.11 0.17 -6.89
N GLU A 362 10.75 0.96 -7.76
CA GLU A 362 10.75 0.72 -9.21
C GLU A 362 11.33 -0.66 -9.57
N ASP A 363 12.45 -1.05 -8.93
CA ASP A 363 13.05 -2.37 -9.17
C ASP A 363 12.10 -3.49 -8.76
N VAL A 364 11.42 -3.35 -7.61
CA VAL A 364 10.41 -4.31 -7.14
C VAL A 364 9.26 -4.42 -8.14
N PHE A 365 8.73 -3.29 -8.63
CA PHE A 365 7.65 -3.30 -9.62
C PHE A 365 8.07 -3.96 -10.94
N ASN A 366 9.31 -3.75 -11.38
CA ASN A 366 9.84 -4.37 -12.58
C ASN A 366 9.99 -5.89 -12.42
N LEU A 367 10.45 -6.35 -11.25
CA LEU A 367 10.56 -7.78 -10.94
C LEU A 367 9.18 -8.45 -10.87
N ILE A 368 8.21 -7.83 -10.17
CA ILE A 368 6.84 -8.34 -10.09
C ILE A 368 6.20 -8.40 -11.47
N ARG A 369 6.28 -7.32 -12.26
CA ARG A 369 5.69 -7.26 -13.62
C ARG A 369 6.32 -8.29 -14.57
N THR A 370 7.59 -8.62 -14.36
CA THR A 370 8.27 -9.67 -15.14
C THR A 370 7.77 -11.06 -14.74
N ALA A 371 7.51 -11.29 -13.45
CA ALA A 371 7.02 -12.57 -12.94
C ALA A 371 5.54 -12.79 -13.27
N ASP A 372 4.71 -11.76 -13.14
CA ASP A 372 3.29 -11.76 -13.46
C ASP A 372 2.84 -10.44 -14.11
N PRO A 373 2.58 -10.45 -15.44
CA PRO A 373 2.15 -9.26 -16.17
C PRO A 373 0.67 -8.91 -15.94
N ASN A 374 -0.11 -9.79 -15.29
CA ASN A 374 -1.55 -9.60 -15.08
C ASN A 374 -1.87 -8.86 -13.77
N LEU A 375 -0.89 -8.23 -13.15
CA LEU A 375 -1.07 -7.37 -11.99
C LEU A 375 -1.14 -5.90 -12.42
N ASN A 376 -1.98 -5.13 -11.71
CA ASN A 376 -1.87 -3.69 -11.68
C ASN A 376 -0.97 -3.30 -10.50
N LEU A 377 0.05 -2.49 -10.76
CA LEU A 377 1.03 -2.06 -9.76
C LEU A 377 1.02 -0.54 -9.71
N GLY A 378 0.82 0.02 -8.52
CA GLY A 378 0.79 1.45 -8.28
C GLY A 378 1.21 1.81 -6.87
N ILE A 379 1.24 3.11 -6.60
CA ILE A 379 1.35 3.68 -5.26
C ILE A 379 -0.05 4.17 -4.91
N ASN A 380 -0.48 3.97 -3.67
CA ASN A 380 -1.82 4.38 -3.25
C ASN A 380 -2.00 5.92 -3.28
N ASP A 381 -3.26 6.37 -3.28
CA ASP A 381 -3.58 7.82 -3.34
C ASP A 381 -2.98 8.62 -2.18
N ALA A 382 -2.84 8.00 -1.01
CA ALA A 382 -2.23 8.60 0.17
C ALA A 382 -0.70 8.71 0.07
N ARG A 383 -0.08 8.05 -0.93
CA ARG A 383 1.37 7.93 -1.14
C ARG A 383 2.14 7.37 0.05
N ASN A 384 1.48 6.63 0.93
CA ASN A 384 2.10 6.00 2.09
C ASN A 384 2.19 4.48 1.96
N GLY A 385 1.65 3.89 0.88
CA GLY A 385 1.71 2.45 0.62
C GLY A 385 1.74 2.11 -0.87
N LEU A 386 2.01 0.84 -1.15
CA LEU A 386 1.84 0.28 -2.49
C LEU A 386 0.38 -0.07 -2.72
N ALA A 387 -0.04 -0.16 -3.98
CA ALA A 387 -1.38 -0.55 -4.38
C ALA A 387 -1.25 -1.61 -5.48
N ILE A 388 -1.51 -2.87 -5.13
CA ILE A 388 -1.40 -3.99 -6.06
C ILE A 388 -2.74 -4.69 -6.19
N SER A 389 -3.20 -4.93 -7.42
CA SER A 389 -4.41 -5.70 -7.68
C SER A 389 -4.24 -6.64 -8.85
N SER A 390 -4.99 -7.74 -8.85
CA SER A 390 -5.05 -8.63 -10.01
C SER A 390 -6.00 -8.08 -11.06
N ARG A 391 -5.59 -8.18 -12.34
CA ARG A 391 -6.44 -7.92 -13.51
C ARG A 391 -7.28 -9.14 -13.89
N ILE A 392 -7.15 -10.25 -13.16
CA ILE A 392 -7.83 -11.51 -13.44
C ILE A 392 -9.11 -11.61 -12.60
N SER A 393 -10.23 -11.80 -13.28
CA SER A 393 -11.52 -12.12 -12.67
C SER A 393 -11.75 -13.64 -12.63
N GLY A 394 -12.37 -14.12 -11.54
CA GLY A 394 -12.76 -15.53 -11.38
C GLY A 394 -11.72 -16.43 -10.72
N ALA A 395 -10.63 -15.87 -10.20
CA ALA A 395 -9.61 -16.59 -9.45
C ALA A 395 -9.23 -15.83 -8.17
N ASP A 396 -8.65 -16.59 -7.23
CA ASP A 396 -8.02 -16.05 -6.04
C ASP A 396 -6.69 -15.36 -6.40
N PHE A 397 -6.39 -14.31 -5.62
CA PHE A 397 -5.20 -13.50 -5.67
C PHE A 397 -4.63 -13.37 -4.26
N SER A 398 -3.35 -13.70 -4.08
CA SER A 398 -2.68 -13.49 -2.80
C SER A 398 -1.18 -13.22 -2.98
N ILE A 399 -0.61 -12.50 -2.02
CA ILE A 399 0.82 -12.23 -1.94
C ILE A 399 1.29 -12.64 -0.55
N GLY A 400 2.28 -13.52 -0.51
CA GLY A 400 2.89 -14.01 0.71
C GLY A 400 4.41 -13.99 0.65
N GLU A 401 5.03 -14.50 1.71
CA GLU A 401 6.48 -14.54 1.86
C GLU A 401 7.10 -15.72 1.11
N ASN A 402 8.36 -15.63 0.74
CA ASN A 402 9.12 -16.74 0.20
C ASN A 402 10.31 -17.09 1.12
N ASN A 403 10.44 -18.36 1.50
CA ASN A 403 11.55 -18.89 2.31
C ASN A 403 11.78 -18.19 3.67
N GLY A 404 10.73 -17.80 4.38
CA GLY A 404 10.77 -17.24 5.73
C GLY A 404 11.24 -15.79 5.79
N GLY A 405 11.22 -15.08 4.66
CA GLY A 405 11.44 -13.64 4.60
C GLY A 405 10.31 -12.82 5.24
N THR A 406 10.51 -11.51 5.31
CA THR A 406 9.50 -10.51 5.71
C THR A 406 9.36 -9.43 4.63
N ASN A 407 9.53 -9.83 3.38
CA ASN A 407 9.55 -8.92 2.23
C ASN A 407 8.14 -8.44 1.88
N ALA A 408 7.15 -9.34 1.83
CA ALA A 408 5.76 -8.96 1.54
C ALA A 408 5.20 -8.08 2.66
N ALA A 409 5.45 -8.43 3.92
CA ALA A 409 5.06 -7.65 5.09
C ALA A 409 5.78 -6.30 5.14
N GLY A 410 7.10 -6.27 4.91
CA GLY A 410 7.88 -5.04 4.87
C GLY A 410 7.54 -4.12 3.69
N LEU A 411 6.99 -4.67 2.60
CA LEU A 411 6.43 -3.88 1.50
C LEU A 411 4.96 -3.49 1.72
N GLY A 412 4.34 -3.92 2.83
CA GLY A 412 2.94 -3.65 3.14
C GLY A 412 1.95 -4.32 2.18
N ILE A 413 2.36 -5.33 1.43
CA ILE A 413 1.54 -6.00 0.39
C ILE A 413 1.16 -7.43 0.76
N ALA A 414 1.60 -7.93 1.92
CA ALA A 414 1.21 -9.24 2.42
C ALA A 414 -0.31 -9.31 2.57
N THR A 415 -0.93 -10.29 1.92
CA THR A 415 -2.37 -10.51 2.04
C THR A 415 -2.74 -11.27 3.31
N PHE A 416 -1.77 -11.93 3.94
CA PHE A 416 -1.93 -12.56 5.23
C PHE A 416 -0.68 -12.34 6.08
N SER A 417 -0.87 -11.92 7.32
CA SER A 417 0.19 -11.63 8.29
C SER A 417 -0.34 -11.80 9.71
N ALA A 418 0.57 -11.79 10.69
CA ALA A 418 0.21 -11.79 12.10
C ALA A 418 -0.76 -10.66 12.49
N SER A 419 -0.62 -9.47 11.89
CA SER A 419 -1.49 -8.33 12.17
C SER A 419 -2.83 -8.38 11.44
N THR A 420 -3.06 -9.36 10.58
CA THR A 420 -4.30 -9.48 9.81
C THR A 420 -5.48 -9.73 10.77
N PRO A 421 -6.54 -8.90 10.72
CA PRO A 421 -7.73 -9.14 11.52
C PRO A 421 -8.45 -10.42 11.10
N LEU A 422 -8.93 -11.21 12.07
CA LEU A 422 -9.69 -12.43 11.80
C LEU A 422 -10.97 -12.15 11.03
N SER A 423 -11.55 -10.95 11.14
CA SER A 423 -12.72 -10.52 10.38
C SER A 423 -12.47 -10.36 8.88
N GLU A 424 -11.22 -10.20 8.46
CA GLU A 424 -10.88 -10.03 7.03
C GLU A 424 -10.68 -11.35 6.29
N LEU A 425 -10.47 -12.44 7.04
CA LEU A 425 -10.26 -13.77 6.47
C LEU A 425 -11.50 -14.27 5.72
N ASN A 426 -11.30 -15.26 4.85
CA ASN A 426 -12.37 -15.90 4.08
C ASN A 426 -13.19 -14.91 3.25
N TYR A 427 -12.54 -14.07 2.45
CA TYR A 427 -13.18 -13.03 1.63
C TYR A 427 -13.96 -12.01 2.48
N GLY A 428 -13.49 -11.72 3.70
CA GLY A 428 -14.15 -10.80 4.64
C GLY A 428 -15.36 -11.38 5.38
N ARG A 429 -15.58 -12.71 5.31
CA ARG A 429 -16.59 -13.37 6.18
C ARG A 429 -16.11 -13.48 7.63
N GLY A 430 -14.81 -13.53 7.82
CA GLY A 430 -14.16 -13.68 9.10
C GLY A 430 -14.04 -15.12 9.59
N VAL A 431 -13.66 -15.27 10.86
CA VAL A 431 -13.61 -16.54 11.61
C VAL A 431 -14.54 -16.41 12.81
N ASP A 432 -15.51 -17.33 12.95
CA ASP A 432 -16.41 -17.33 14.10
C ASP A 432 -15.77 -18.01 15.32
N VAL A 433 -15.08 -17.20 16.12
CA VAL A 433 -14.38 -17.64 17.33
C VAL A 433 -15.24 -17.60 18.60
N ASP A 434 -16.44 -17.00 18.55
CA ASP A 434 -17.33 -16.80 19.70
C ASP A 434 -18.56 -17.72 19.68
N SER A 435 -18.65 -18.64 18.71
CA SER A 435 -19.72 -19.64 18.56
C SER A 435 -19.79 -20.68 19.69
N GLY A 436 -18.81 -20.70 20.61
CA GLY A 436 -18.67 -21.70 21.68
C GLY A 436 -18.03 -23.02 21.21
N GLN A 437 -17.58 -23.09 19.95
CA GLN A 437 -16.71 -24.15 19.46
C GLN A 437 -15.27 -23.93 19.93
N THR A 438 -14.54 -25.01 20.17
CA THR A 438 -13.09 -24.98 20.46
C THR A 438 -12.31 -25.46 19.26
N LEU A 439 -11.12 -24.90 19.03
CA LEU A 439 -10.15 -25.47 18.09
C LEU A 439 -9.58 -26.76 18.69
N GLN A 440 -9.77 -27.87 17.99
CA GLN A 440 -9.29 -29.18 18.42
C GLN A 440 -7.96 -29.51 17.72
N ILE A 441 -6.95 -29.90 18.47
CA ILE A 441 -5.66 -30.38 17.96
C ILE A 441 -5.37 -31.74 18.56
N ILE A 442 -5.29 -32.76 17.72
CA ILE A 442 -4.88 -34.12 18.08
C ILE A 442 -3.38 -34.23 17.86
N ARG A 443 -2.65 -34.36 18.95
CA ARG A 443 -1.19 -34.35 18.99
C ARG A 443 -0.59 -35.68 18.56
N ARG A 444 0.70 -35.66 18.25
CA ARG A 444 1.50 -36.83 17.87
C ARG A 444 1.63 -37.88 18.97
N ASP A 445 1.45 -37.52 20.23
CA ASP A 445 1.36 -38.47 21.35
C ASP A 445 -0.04 -39.10 21.52
N GLY A 446 -1.01 -38.68 20.70
CA GLY A 446 -2.40 -39.13 20.73
C GLY A 446 -3.29 -38.36 21.71
N THR A 447 -2.76 -37.37 22.42
CA THR A 447 -3.58 -36.50 23.27
C THR A 447 -4.36 -35.49 22.44
N THR A 448 -5.49 -35.03 22.97
CA THR A 448 -6.33 -34.00 22.31
C THR A 448 -6.31 -32.74 23.13
N VAL A 449 -5.94 -31.64 22.48
CA VAL A 449 -5.99 -30.29 22.99
C VAL A 449 -7.25 -29.61 22.45
N ASN A 450 -8.01 -28.96 23.32
CA ASN A 450 -9.17 -28.16 22.94
C ASN A 450 -8.93 -26.73 23.41
N LEU A 451 -8.81 -25.81 22.45
CA LEU A 451 -8.48 -24.41 22.71
C LEU A 451 -9.72 -23.54 22.50
N ASP A 452 -10.04 -22.75 23.51
CA ASP A 452 -11.04 -21.70 23.40
C ASP A 452 -10.43 -20.49 22.67
N MET A 453 -10.98 -20.16 21.50
CA MET A 453 -10.56 -19.03 20.67
C MET A 453 -11.35 -17.74 20.95
N SER A 454 -12.30 -17.77 21.89
CA SER A 454 -13.14 -16.61 22.17
C SER A 454 -12.33 -15.37 22.54
N GLY A 455 -12.80 -14.23 22.02
CA GLY A 455 -12.15 -12.92 22.19
C GLY A 455 -10.86 -12.69 21.39
N THR A 456 -10.38 -13.65 20.60
CA THR A 456 -9.28 -13.42 19.64
C THR A 456 -9.74 -12.51 18.50
N LYS A 457 -8.88 -11.60 18.01
CA LYS A 457 -9.24 -10.61 16.99
C LYS A 457 -8.33 -10.61 15.79
N THR A 458 -7.09 -11.03 15.95
CA THR A 458 -6.04 -11.04 14.93
C THR A 458 -5.44 -12.43 14.78
N VAL A 459 -4.73 -12.67 13.68
CA VAL A 459 -3.94 -13.89 13.49
C VAL A 459 -2.90 -14.06 14.60
N GLN A 460 -2.29 -12.96 15.07
CA GLN A 460 -1.37 -13.00 16.20
C GLN A 460 -2.04 -13.52 17.48
N ASP A 461 -3.27 -13.09 17.77
CA ASP A 461 -3.99 -13.61 18.95
C ASP A 461 -4.23 -15.12 18.87
N VAL A 462 -4.42 -15.66 17.65
CA VAL A 462 -4.55 -17.11 17.42
C VAL A 462 -3.21 -17.81 17.62
N ILE A 463 -2.13 -17.26 17.04
CA ILE A 463 -0.77 -17.77 17.22
C ILE A 463 -0.42 -17.81 18.71
N ASP A 464 -0.63 -16.72 19.43
CA ASP A 464 -0.38 -16.60 20.86
C ASP A 464 -1.25 -17.60 21.64
N ARG A 465 -2.55 -17.71 21.31
CA ARG A 465 -3.43 -18.66 22.02
C ARG A 465 -3.00 -20.12 21.88
N ILE A 466 -2.44 -20.51 20.73
CA ILE A 466 -1.95 -21.88 20.53
C ILE A 466 -0.57 -22.06 21.17
N ASN A 467 0.34 -21.08 21.01
CA ASN A 467 1.70 -21.15 21.53
C ASN A 467 1.75 -21.05 23.06
N ASP A 468 0.85 -20.27 23.66
CA ASP A 468 0.75 -20.09 25.12
C ASP A 468 -0.11 -21.17 25.78
N PHE A 469 -0.59 -22.18 25.02
CA PHE A 469 -1.40 -23.24 25.59
C PHE A 469 -0.63 -24.06 26.63
N GLU A 470 0.64 -24.39 26.34
CA GLU A 470 1.48 -25.10 27.29
C GLU A 470 2.28 -24.10 28.12
N VAL A 471 2.24 -24.23 29.44
CA VAL A 471 3.00 -23.35 30.32
C VAL A 471 4.45 -23.80 30.34
N PHE A 472 5.37 -22.90 29.95
CA PHE A 472 6.80 -23.11 30.18
C PHE A 472 7.13 -22.82 31.65
N ASP A 473 7.38 -23.88 32.41
CA ASP A 473 7.79 -23.76 33.80
C ASP A 473 9.01 -24.64 34.13
N GLY A 474 9.46 -24.58 35.38
CA GLY A 474 10.60 -25.38 35.86
C GLY A 474 10.41 -26.89 35.71
N THR A 475 9.18 -27.40 35.58
CA THR A 475 8.91 -28.84 35.41
C THR A 475 9.10 -29.31 33.97
N THR A 476 9.24 -28.39 33.02
CA THR A 476 9.44 -28.71 31.60
C THR A 476 10.72 -29.56 31.41
N PRO A 477 10.61 -30.77 30.83
CA PRO A 477 11.79 -31.61 30.56
C PRO A 477 12.72 -30.98 29.53
N LEU A 478 14.04 -31.04 29.75
CA LEU A 478 15.03 -30.55 28.80
C LEU A 478 15.01 -31.30 27.47
N ALA A 479 14.52 -32.55 27.45
CA ALA A 479 14.35 -33.34 26.23
C ALA A 479 13.22 -32.80 25.33
N ASP A 480 12.26 -32.07 25.90
CA ASP A 480 11.10 -31.55 25.18
C ASP A 480 11.37 -30.18 24.56
N LEU A 481 12.50 -29.56 24.90
CA LEU A 481 12.93 -28.27 24.40
C LEU A 481 13.37 -28.35 22.92
N ASN A 482 13.35 -27.21 22.22
CA ASN A 482 13.76 -27.10 20.80
C ASN A 482 13.02 -28.08 19.88
N LEU A 483 11.69 -28.09 19.95
CA LEU A 483 10.85 -29.02 19.19
C LEU A 483 11.26 -30.50 19.40
N GLY A 484 11.58 -30.86 20.65
CA GLY A 484 11.94 -32.23 21.03
C GLY A 484 13.35 -32.68 20.63
N GLN A 485 14.21 -31.78 20.12
CA GLN A 485 15.64 -32.10 19.98
C GLN A 485 16.37 -32.15 21.31
N GLY A 486 15.80 -31.47 22.31
CA GLY A 486 16.30 -31.37 23.66
C GLY A 486 17.56 -30.52 23.81
N VAL A 487 18.14 -30.56 25.00
CA VAL A 487 19.39 -29.84 25.34
C VAL A 487 20.51 -30.87 25.59
N PRO A 488 21.67 -30.75 24.91
CA PRO A 488 22.75 -31.74 25.02
C PRO A 488 23.60 -31.54 26.29
N VAL A 489 23.00 -31.67 27.47
CA VAL A 489 23.62 -31.37 28.78
C VAL A 489 24.74 -32.33 29.24
N GLY A 490 25.13 -33.31 28.42
CA GLY A 490 25.97 -34.43 28.87
C GLY A 490 27.45 -34.11 29.19
N ALA A 491 28.13 -33.29 28.38
CA ALA A 491 29.60 -33.11 28.48
C ALA A 491 30.08 -31.65 28.37
N THR A 492 29.17 -30.69 28.23
CA THR A 492 29.46 -29.28 27.97
C THR A 492 28.99 -28.42 29.14
N THR A 493 29.82 -27.46 29.56
CA THR A 493 29.49 -26.48 30.59
C THR A 493 28.88 -25.23 29.97
N LEU A 494 28.09 -24.53 30.76
CA LEU A 494 27.65 -23.16 30.46
C LEU A 494 28.72 -22.20 31.00
N ASP A 495 29.41 -21.53 30.08
CA ASP A 495 30.53 -20.65 30.41
C ASP A 495 30.03 -19.20 30.50
N ILE A 496 29.78 -18.75 31.73
CA ILE A 496 29.23 -17.44 32.05
C ILE A 496 30.37 -16.51 32.44
N THR A 497 30.63 -15.49 31.63
CA THR A 497 31.54 -14.39 31.97
C THR A 497 30.75 -13.32 32.71
N ARG A 498 31.06 -13.16 34.00
CA ARG A 498 30.43 -12.22 34.91
C ARG A 498 30.80 -10.77 34.61
N ARG A 499 30.02 -9.86 35.19
CA ARG A 499 30.21 -8.41 35.18
C ARG A 499 31.47 -7.95 35.92
N ASP A 500 32.04 -8.76 36.81
CA ASP A 500 33.35 -8.52 37.42
C ASP A 500 34.54 -9.00 36.55
N GLY A 501 34.25 -9.60 35.39
CA GLY A 501 35.24 -10.13 34.44
C GLY A 501 35.71 -11.55 34.74
N SER A 502 35.21 -12.19 35.80
CA SER A 502 35.50 -13.59 36.10
C SER A 502 34.62 -14.54 35.26
N VAL A 503 35.11 -15.75 34.99
CA VAL A 503 34.37 -16.78 34.26
C VAL A 503 33.91 -17.88 35.20
N VAL A 504 32.67 -18.31 35.03
CA VAL A 504 32.02 -19.40 35.73
C VAL A 504 31.71 -20.50 34.75
N ASN A 505 32.05 -21.73 35.10
CA ASN A 505 31.62 -22.89 34.37
C ASN A 505 30.50 -23.57 35.15
N VAL A 506 29.29 -23.57 34.60
CA VAL A 506 28.13 -24.26 35.17
C VAL A 506 28.05 -25.63 34.51
N SER A 507 28.18 -26.71 35.29
CA SER A 507 27.93 -28.07 34.80
C SER A 507 26.45 -28.36 34.82
N LEU A 508 25.87 -28.69 33.66
CA LEU A 508 24.48 -29.16 33.57
C LEU A 508 24.38 -30.69 33.49
N ALA A 509 25.50 -31.39 33.68
CA ALA A 509 25.54 -32.85 33.59
C ALA A 509 24.60 -33.51 34.61
N GLY A 510 23.52 -34.11 34.11
CA GLY A 510 22.50 -34.77 34.92
C GLY A 510 21.20 -33.99 35.05
N ASP A 511 21.15 -32.74 34.58
CA ASP A 511 19.93 -31.94 34.56
C ASP A 511 18.92 -32.56 33.60
N ALA A 512 17.67 -32.71 34.06
CA ALA A 512 16.60 -33.33 33.27
C ALA A 512 15.48 -32.35 32.96
N THR A 513 15.34 -31.28 33.75
CA THR A 513 14.28 -30.28 33.65
C THR A 513 14.84 -28.87 33.62
N VAL A 514 14.01 -27.91 33.21
CA VAL A 514 14.33 -26.48 33.26
C VAL A 514 14.69 -26.05 34.69
N GLN A 515 14.00 -26.54 35.72
CA GLN A 515 14.32 -26.21 37.11
C GLN A 515 15.71 -26.71 37.51
N ASP A 516 16.12 -27.90 37.06
CA ASP A 516 17.47 -28.42 37.33
C ASP A 516 18.54 -27.47 36.78
N VAL A 517 18.33 -26.93 35.57
CA VAL A 517 19.24 -25.94 34.97
C VAL A 517 19.28 -24.64 35.76
N LEU A 518 18.12 -24.12 36.16
CA LEU A 518 18.03 -22.91 36.99
C LEU A 518 18.76 -23.12 38.32
N ASP A 519 18.55 -24.26 38.96
CA ASP A 519 19.18 -24.63 40.22
C ASP A 519 20.70 -24.78 40.04
N SER A 520 21.15 -25.43 38.96
CA SER A 520 22.57 -25.57 38.62
C SER A 520 23.25 -24.21 38.44
N ILE A 521 22.63 -23.26 37.75
CA ILE A 521 23.19 -21.90 37.60
C ILE A 521 23.21 -21.17 38.95
N ASN A 522 22.09 -21.19 39.69
CA ASN A 522 21.95 -20.51 40.98
C ASN A 522 22.88 -21.07 42.07
N ALA A 523 23.23 -22.36 42.00
CA ALA A 523 24.08 -23.02 42.98
C ALA A 523 25.56 -22.65 42.86
N VAL A 524 26.02 -22.24 41.67
CA VAL A 524 27.44 -22.00 41.44
C VAL A 524 27.94 -20.71 42.11
N ASP A 525 27.08 -19.70 42.24
CA ASP A 525 27.42 -18.45 42.95
C ASP A 525 26.20 -17.80 43.63
N PRO A 526 25.74 -18.37 44.75
CA PRO A 526 24.52 -17.93 45.41
C PRO A 526 24.57 -16.46 45.84
N GLY A 527 23.66 -15.66 45.29
CA GLY A 527 23.48 -14.24 45.63
C GLY A 527 24.08 -13.26 44.62
N ASN A 528 25.01 -13.69 43.77
CA ASN A 528 25.52 -12.90 42.65
C ASN A 528 24.83 -13.27 41.34
N LEU A 529 24.78 -14.55 41.00
CA LEU A 529 24.04 -15.07 39.85
C LEU A 529 22.64 -15.49 40.27
N VAL A 530 21.63 -14.99 39.54
CA VAL A 530 20.23 -15.37 39.72
C VAL A 530 19.64 -15.73 38.37
N ALA A 531 19.37 -17.02 38.17
CA ALA A 531 18.63 -17.57 37.06
C ALA A 531 17.17 -17.80 37.43
N SER A 532 16.26 -17.38 36.55
CA SER A 532 14.81 -17.57 36.67
C SER A 532 14.17 -17.69 35.29
N ILE A 533 12.88 -18.00 35.22
CA ILE A 533 12.08 -17.88 34.01
C ILE A 533 11.43 -16.51 34.02
N ASP A 534 11.58 -15.73 32.95
CA ASP A 534 10.82 -14.50 32.78
C ASP A 534 9.34 -14.86 32.54
N PRO A 535 8.42 -14.41 33.41
CA PRO A 535 7.00 -14.78 33.31
C PRO A 535 6.29 -14.17 32.11
N ASN A 536 6.90 -13.22 31.39
CA ASN A 536 6.31 -12.59 30.20
C ASN A 536 6.87 -13.17 28.91
N THR A 537 8.16 -13.53 28.89
CA THR A 537 8.82 -14.02 27.66
C THR A 537 9.02 -15.54 27.66
N ASN A 538 8.69 -16.24 28.76
CA ASN A 538 8.92 -17.68 28.92
C ASN A 538 10.37 -18.09 28.59
N ALA A 539 11.32 -17.18 28.80
CA ALA A 539 12.73 -17.38 28.51
C ALA A 539 13.54 -17.52 29.81
N PHE A 540 14.71 -18.17 29.71
CA PHE A 540 15.70 -18.11 30.77
C PHE A 540 16.20 -16.67 30.95
N GLN A 541 16.14 -16.19 32.18
CA GLN A 541 16.60 -14.88 32.59
C GLN A 541 17.72 -15.04 33.61
N ILE A 542 18.90 -14.47 33.33
CA ILE A 542 20.05 -14.51 34.25
C ILE A 542 20.46 -13.08 34.61
N THR A 543 20.49 -12.80 35.91
CA THR A 543 21.00 -11.54 36.46
C THR A 543 22.32 -11.78 37.18
N ASP A 544 23.27 -10.87 37.01
CA ASP A 544 24.56 -10.89 37.71
C ASP A 544 24.80 -9.59 38.49
N ASN A 545 25.00 -9.71 39.81
CA ASN A 545 25.25 -8.59 40.73
C ASN A 545 26.74 -8.42 41.11
N SER A 546 27.66 -9.19 40.52
CA SER A 546 29.09 -9.20 40.91
C SER A 546 29.88 -7.95 40.53
N GLY A 547 29.43 -7.14 39.56
CA GLY A 547 30.18 -5.99 39.04
C GLY A 547 29.37 -5.07 38.12
N THR A 548 30.07 -4.26 37.32
CA THR A 548 29.49 -3.25 36.39
C THR A 548 29.91 -3.46 34.92
N GLY A 549 30.66 -4.52 34.61
CA GLY A 549 30.96 -4.93 33.24
C GLY A 549 29.79 -5.65 32.57
N PRO A 550 29.92 -6.10 31.31
CA PRO A 550 28.87 -6.85 30.62
C PRO A 550 28.81 -8.31 31.11
N LEU A 551 27.60 -8.86 31.26
CA LEU A 551 27.39 -10.31 31.38
C LEU A 551 27.38 -10.92 29.98
N SER A 552 28.09 -12.02 29.80
CA SER A 552 28.09 -12.74 28.52
C SER A 552 28.20 -14.24 28.70
N ILE A 553 27.53 -14.99 27.84
CA ILE A 553 27.60 -16.45 27.79
C ILE A 553 28.13 -16.85 26.42
N ALA A 554 29.21 -17.62 26.41
CA ALA A 554 29.80 -18.07 25.15
C ALA A 554 28.88 -19.07 24.42
N SER A 555 28.81 -18.99 23.10
CA SER A 555 28.08 -19.93 22.25
C SER A 555 28.73 -21.33 22.31
N ASN A 556 27.89 -22.32 22.59
CA ASN A 556 28.18 -23.74 22.52
C ASN A 556 26.86 -24.52 22.40
N ALA A 557 26.94 -25.82 22.14
CA ALA A 557 25.75 -26.65 21.88
C ALA A 557 24.66 -26.58 22.98
N VAL A 558 25.01 -26.30 24.23
CA VAL A 558 24.07 -26.18 25.34
C VAL A 558 23.55 -24.76 25.50
N SER A 559 24.43 -23.74 25.45
CA SER A 559 23.99 -22.35 25.54
C SER A 559 23.16 -21.93 24.33
N ASP A 560 23.47 -22.45 23.13
CA ASP A 560 22.67 -22.25 21.92
C ASP A 560 21.30 -22.93 22.05
N ALA A 561 21.26 -24.18 22.53
CA ALA A 561 20.02 -24.93 22.74
C ALA A 561 19.14 -24.38 23.87
N LEU A 562 19.70 -23.66 24.84
CA LEU A 562 18.94 -22.95 25.87
C LEU A 562 18.62 -21.50 25.46
N GLY A 563 19.05 -21.06 24.27
CA GLY A 563 18.90 -19.68 23.80
C GLY A 563 19.73 -18.66 24.57
N LEU A 564 20.66 -19.10 25.43
CA LEU A 564 21.45 -18.29 26.36
C LEU A 564 22.75 -17.74 25.78
N ALA A 565 23.11 -18.07 24.54
CA ALA A 565 24.34 -17.60 23.88
C ALA A 565 24.28 -16.11 23.49
N VAL A 566 24.28 -15.22 24.49
CA VAL A 566 24.07 -13.79 24.33
C VAL A 566 25.14 -12.99 25.09
N THR A 567 25.41 -11.77 24.63
CA THR A 567 26.23 -10.78 25.33
C THR A 567 25.38 -9.54 25.56
N GLU A 568 25.30 -9.06 26.80
CA GLU A 568 24.58 -7.83 27.11
C GLU A 568 25.25 -6.62 26.44
N GLY A 569 24.44 -5.74 25.84
CA GLY A 569 24.89 -4.53 25.15
C GLY A 569 25.16 -3.31 26.05
N GLY A 570 25.09 -3.45 27.39
CA GLY A 570 25.15 -2.32 28.33
C GLY A 570 25.88 -2.62 29.64
N THR A 571 26.20 -1.58 30.40
CA THR A 571 26.89 -1.64 31.71
C THR A 571 25.94 -1.51 32.91
N ASP A 572 24.62 -1.44 32.68
CA ASP A 572 23.62 -1.19 33.73
C ASP A 572 23.06 -2.52 34.28
N ASN A 573 22.97 -2.63 35.61
CA ASN A 573 22.56 -3.84 36.34
C ASN A 573 21.02 -4.01 36.38
N SER A 574 20.29 -3.21 35.59
CA SER A 574 18.83 -3.16 35.59
C SER A 574 18.16 -4.09 34.58
N VAL A 575 18.92 -4.62 33.61
CA VAL A 575 18.41 -5.51 32.56
C VAL A 575 19.13 -6.86 32.67
N PRO A 576 18.40 -7.97 32.87
CA PRO A 576 18.96 -9.31 32.90
C PRO A 576 19.35 -9.79 31.48
N LEU A 577 20.26 -10.76 31.39
CA LEU A 577 20.49 -11.49 30.16
C LEU A 577 19.31 -12.44 29.92
N GLN A 578 18.53 -12.15 28.87
CA GLN A 578 17.41 -12.98 28.44
C GLN A 578 17.83 -13.86 27.27
N GLY A 579 17.50 -15.15 27.35
CA GLY A 579 17.66 -16.05 26.22
C GLY A 579 16.61 -15.84 25.13
N ASN A 580 16.95 -16.15 23.88
CA ASN A 580 15.99 -16.19 22.77
C ASN A 580 15.48 -17.63 22.64
N PHE A 581 14.43 -17.97 23.38
CA PHE A 581 13.99 -19.36 23.56
C PHE A 581 12.56 -19.59 23.04
N VAL A 582 12.31 -20.75 22.42
CA VAL A 582 10.99 -21.17 21.94
C VAL A 582 10.51 -22.33 22.81
N PRO A 583 9.51 -22.13 23.68
CA PRO A 583 9.04 -23.17 24.54
C PRO A 583 8.03 -24.09 23.85
N ILE A 584 8.03 -25.32 24.35
CA ILE A 584 7.04 -26.40 24.24
C ILE A 584 6.77 -27.07 22.88
N LYS A 585 6.06 -28.19 22.99
CA LYS A 585 5.97 -29.25 22.01
C LYS A 585 5.02 -28.85 20.88
N LEU A 586 4.03 -27.97 21.12
CA LEU A 586 3.12 -27.46 20.09
C LEU A 586 3.45 -26.00 19.79
N GLN A 587 3.76 -25.71 18.53
CA GLN A 587 4.06 -24.36 18.08
C GLN A 587 3.34 -24.06 16.78
N VAL A 588 2.90 -22.82 16.62
CA VAL A 588 2.32 -22.28 15.40
C VAL A 588 3.12 -21.08 14.96
N THR A 589 3.43 -21.03 13.67
CA THR A 589 4.03 -19.88 13.02
C THR A 589 3.26 -19.54 11.76
N LEU A 590 3.51 -18.37 11.19
CA LEU A 590 3.14 -18.11 9.80
C LEU A 590 3.91 -19.09 8.89
N ASN A 591 3.31 -19.44 7.76
CA ASN A 591 3.97 -20.22 6.72
C ASN A 591 5.24 -19.49 6.26
N THR A 592 6.34 -20.23 6.11
CA THR A 592 7.59 -19.66 5.58
C THR A 592 7.50 -19.37 4.08
N THR A 593 6.61 -20.05 3.37
CA THR A 593 6.39 -19.84 1.93
C THR A 593 4.89 -19.74 1.67
N GLY A 594 4.47 -18.68 0.99
CA GLY A 594 3.07 -18.35 0.78
C GLY A 594 2.44 -17.72 2.02
N ASN A 595 1.17 -18.05 2.26
CA ASN A 595 0.34 -17.53 3.34
C ASN A 595 -0.28 -18.70 4.10
N GLY A 596 -0.80 -18.43 5.30
CA GLY A 596 -1.36 -19.43 6.20
C GLY A 596 -0.49 -19.66 7.43
N LEU A 597 -0.82 -20.71 8.18
CA LEU A 597 -0.18 -21.07 9.45
C LEU A 597 0.41 -22.47 9.35
N THR A 598 1.62 -22.66 9.88
CA THR A 598 2.24 -23.98 10.04
C THR A 598 2.20 -24.36 11.50
N ILE A 599 1.75 -25.58 11.79
CA ILE A 599 1.62 -26.12 13.14
C ILE A 599 2.61 -27.27 13.33
N TYR A 600 3.52 -27.10 14.27
CA TYR A 600 4.55 -28.07 14.65
C TYR A 600 4.14 -28.75 15.95
N ASP A 601 4.33 -30.07 16.02
CA ASP A 601 4.18 -30.83 17.26
C ASP A 601 5.33 -31.81 17.48
N ALA A 602 5.95 -31.75 18.66
CA ALA A 602 7.05 -32.59 19.11
C ALA A 602 6.66 -33.51 20.29
N SER A 603 5.36 -33.66 20.57
CA SER A 603 4.87 -34.47 21.69
C SER A 603 5.16 -35.97 21.56
N GLY A 604 5.27 -36.48 20.32
CA GLY A 604 5.41 -37.89 20.03
C GLY A 604 5.74 -38.16 18.56
N THR A 605 5.52 -39.41 18.13
CA THR A 605 5.85 -39.89 16.77
C THR A 605 4.63 -40.27 15.93
N GLY A 606 3.42 -40.09 16.46
CA GLY A 606 2.18 -40.28 15.71
C GLY A 606 1.85 -39.10 14.80
N PRO A 607 0.71 -39.13 14.09
CA PRO A 607 0.28 -38.02 13.25
C PRO A 607 -0.17 -36.82 14.10
N LEU A 608 0.07 -35.61 13.59
CA LEU A 608 -0.57 -34.38 14.04
C LEU A 608 -1.85 -34.19 13.22
N GLU A 609 -3.01 -34.11 13.87
CA GLU A 609 -4.31 -33.98 13.20
C GLU A 609 -5.09 -32.80 13.77
N ILE A 610 -5.68 -32.01 12.88
CA ILE A 610 -6.58 -30.91 13.21
C ILE A 610 -7.91 -31.21 12.53
N PRO A 611 -8.89 -31.75 13.27
CA PRO A 611 -10.17 -32.11 12.70
C PRO A 611 -10.89 -30.90 12.11
N ALA A 612 -11.51 -31.09 10.95
CA ALA A 612 -12.27 -30.04 10.29
C ALA A 612 -13.47 -29.61 11.16
N ASN A 613 -13.43 -28.36 11.60
CA ASN A 613 -14.55 -27.63 12.16
C ASN A 613 -14.57 -26.21 11.59
N GLU A 614 -15.54 -25.39 11.97
CA GLU A 614 -15.69 -24.04 11.41
C GLU A 614 -14.45 -23.17 11.64
N ILE A 615 -13.84 -23.23 12.82
CA ILE A 615 -12.66 -22.44 13.18
C ILE A 615 -11.44 -22.93 12.39
N ALA A 616 -11.16 -24.24 12.39
CA ALA A 616 -10.00 -24.82 11.72
C ALA A 616 -10.06 -24.59 10.19
N TYR A 617 -11.23 -24.81 9.59
CA TYR A 617 -11.44 -24.57 8.16
C TYR A 617 -11.28 -23.08 7.80
N SER A 618 -11.84 -22.18 8.61
CA SER A 618 -11.76 -20.74 8.35
C SER A 618 -10.35 -20.16 8.58
N LEU A 619 -9.52 -20.84 9.37
CA LEU A 619 -8.11 -20.52 9.55
C LEU A 619 -7.21 -21.23 8.52
N GLY A 620 -7.76 -22.14 7.72
CA GLY A 620 -7.01 -22.92 6.73
C GLY A 620 -6.07 -23.96 7.34
N ILE A 621 -6.32 -24.43 8.57
CA ILE A 621 -5.39 -25.32 9.30
C ILE A 621 -5.94 -26.74 9.52
N ASP A 622 -7.12 -27.07 8.99
CA ASP A 622 -7.64 -28.44 9.09
C ASP A 622 -6.81 -29.40 8.22
N GLY A 623 -6.49 -30.58 8.75
CA GLY A 623 -5.64 -31.53 8.05
C GLY A 623 -4.95 -32.55 8.93
N VAL A 624 -4.08 -33.36 8.32
CA VAL A 624 -3.29 -34.39 9.00
C VAL A 624 -1.87 -34.39 8.46
N GLU A 625 -0.88 -34.23 9.34
CA GLU A 625 0.54 -34.44 9.05
C GLU A 625 0.99 -35.78 9.64
N SER A 626 1.43 -36.70 8.77
CA SER A 626 1.70 -38.10 9.13
C SER A 626 3.18 -38.45 9.29
N GLY A 627 4.10 -37.53 9.00
CA GLY A 627 5.53 -37.70 9.22
C GLY A 627 5.87 -37.78 10.70
N ASN A 628 7.01 -38.37 11.05
CA ASN A 628 7.45 -38.49 12.46
C ASN A 628 8.49 -37.43 12.85
N ASP A 629 8.82 -36.52 11.93
CA ASP A 629 9.82 -35.47 12.14
C ASP A 629 9.12 -34.24 12.76
N PRO A 630 9.47 -33.84 14.00
CA PRO A 630 8.87 -32.66 14.64
C PRO A 630 9.21 -31.35 13.92
N LEU A 631 10.22 -31.33 13.05
CA LEU A 631 10.55 -30.19 12.19
C LEU A 631 9.64 -30.08 10.96
N VAL A 632 8.82 -31.10 10.69
CA VAL A 632 7.80 -31.07 9.65
C VAL A 632 6.46 -30.79 10.31
N GLY A 633 5.99 -29.55 10.14
CA GLY A 633 4.70 -29.11 10.61
C GLY A 633 3.58 -29.37 9.61
N LEU A 634 2.34 -29.39 10.10
CA LEU A 634 1.14 -29.33 9.29
C LEU A 634 1.05 -27.92 8.69
N VAL A 635 1.27 -27.80 7.38
CA VAL A 635 1.19 -26.54 6.65
C VAL A 635 -0.25 -26.29 6.27
N GLY A 636 -0.83 -25.21 6.80
CA GLY A 636 -2.17 -24.77 6.46
C GLY A 636 -2.24 -24.10 5.09
N ASP A 637 -3.44 -24.10 4.52
CA ASP A 637 -3.80 -23.44 3.27
C ASP A 637 -3.96 -21.92 3.46
N GLU A 638 -4.07 -21.20 2.34
CA GLU A 638 -4.31 -19.76 2.28
C GLU A 638 -5.70 -19.38 2.86
N PRO A 639 -5.77 -18.65 3.98
CA PRO A 639 -7.04 -18.30 4.62
C PRO A 639 -7.54 -16.89 4.24
N ASN A 640 -6.73 -16.06 3.57
CA ASN A 640 -7.09 -14.70 3.16
C ASN A 640 -6.87 -14.43 1.65
N PRO A 641 -7.39 -15.27 0.75
CA PRO A 641 -7.37 -14.96 -0.66
C PRO A 641 -8.18 -13.69 -0.93
N LYS A 642 -7.67 -12.84 -1.81
CA LYS A 642 -8.39 -11.70 -2.38
C LYS A 642 -8.96 -12.10 -3.72
N GLU A 643 -10.07 -11.50 -4.13
CA GLU A 643 -10.65 -11.79 -5.43
C GLU A 643 -11.35 -10.55 -5.99
N SER A 644 -11.52 -10.53 -7.31
CA SER A 644 -12.45 -9.59 -7.93
C SER A 644 -13.86 -9.87 -7.40
N THR A 645 -14.53 -8.82 -6.90
CA THR A 645 -15.94 -8.85 -6.49
C THR A 645 -16.89 -8.59 -7.66
N GLY A 646 -16.34 -8.60 -8.88
CA GLY A 646 -17.02 -8.28 -10.11
C GLY A 646 -17.98 -9.33 -10.63
N VAL A 647 -18.80 -8.88 -11.56
CA VAL A 647 -19.87 -9.69 -12.18
C VAL A 647 -19.30 -10.90 -12.90
N ILE A 648 -18.14 -10.76 -13.54
CA ILE A 648 -17.44 -11.84 -14.25
C ILE A 648 -16.89 -12.88 -13.26
N SER A 649 -16.29 -12.40 -12.16
CA SER A 649 -15.77 -13.27 -11.10
C SER A 649 -16.88 -14.08 -10.46
N LEU A 650 -18.00 -13.44 -10.10
CA LEU A 650 -19.17 -14.09 -9.52
C LEU A 650 -19.75 -15.17 -10.42
N LEU A 651 -19.91 -14.90 -11.73
CA LEU A 651 -20.40 -15.90 -12.68
C LEU A 651 -19.43 -17.09 -12.81
N SER A 652 -18.13 -16.83 -12.81
CA SER A 652 -17.10 -17.87 -12.91
C SER A 652 -17.05 -18.76 -11.68
N ARG A 653 -17.17 -18.20 -10.47
CA ARG A 653 -17.25 -18.99 -9.23
C ARG A 653 -18.53 -19.80 -9.16
N LEU A 654 -19.66 -19.21 -9.56
CA LEU A 654 -20.92 -19.93 -9.60
C LEU A 654 -20.87 -21.10 -10.58
N GLU A 655 -20.27 -20.91 -11.76
CA GLU A 655 -20.04 -22.01 -12.71
C GLU A 655 -19.22 -23.12 -12.06
N ASN A 656 -18.07 -22.78 -11.47
CA ASN A 656 -17.18 -23.75 -10.84
C ASN A 656 -17.84 -24.49 -9.68
N ALA A 657 -18.58 -23.79 -8.81
CA ALA A 657 -19.35 -24.40 -7.73
C ALA A 657 -20.41 -25.38 -8.28
N LEU A 658 -21.15 -25.01 -9.32
CA LEU A 658 -22.13 -25.92 -9.93
C LEU A 658 -21.46 -27.18 -10.53
N ARG A 659 -20.26 -27.05 -11.12
CA ARG A 659 -19.52 -28.19 -11.69
C ARG A 659 -18.95 -29.11 -10.63
N ASN A 660 -18.44 -28.56 -9.54
CA ASN A 660 -17.69 -29.31 -8.52
C ASN A 660 -18.58 -29.84 -7.38
N GLY A 661 -19.81 -29.34 -7.26
CA GLY A 661 -20.74 -29.69 -6.17
C GLY A 661 -20.54 -28.81 -4.95
#